data_AF-A0A248YPL6-F1
#
_entry.id   AF-A0A248YPL6-F1
#
_cell.length_a   1.000
_cell.length_b   1.000
_cell.length_c   1.000
_cell.angle_alpha   90.00
_cell.angle_beta   90.00
_cell.angle_gamma   90.00
#
_symmetry.space_group_name_H-M   'P 1'
#
loop_
_entity.id
_entity.type
_entity.pdbx_description
1 polymer ?
#
loop_
_entity_poly.entity_id
_entity_poly.type
_entity_poly.pdbx_seq_one_letter_code
_entity_poly.pdbx_strand_id
1 'polypeptide(L)'
;MSIAIVGASVRLPGVEGLDDLWRVVSTGASLTRPFPQHRRETLSEYIHYLRATTVEPVDDDGLDFHNGCYLDSVDTFDYAAFGMTPRQAALTDPHHRMVLRAMFLALEDAGYSADRLRGSRTGVFVGFATNPGSTYMDYISRVEPSLSQQAITGNIPAMLANRLSHLLDLRGPSLVVDTACSATLVAVHQAKNALMAGDCDMAVVGGARIVFAPVKHPHSAIGIESSDGVTRTFDEAADGTGFGEGSGAVVLKRTDRALADGDEIYAVIRGSAVNHDGHTDGITSPSARSQADLLLAAWENAGIDPRTLGYFEAHGTATRVGDPIEHEGMKLAFAEHTTDRSFCAVGTVKANVGHLFEGSGVIGLLKAVAVLRHRQLPPQANFVSPNPQLDFTSGPLFVPTSLRPWETDGGPRRCGVSAFGLGGTNAHVVVEEHIAPAPATDPAGDHPSGEHLFTLSGATIRSLSGLLRGYLRFIDEGGLAGIDIADVCHTTQLSRSAHRYRIALAVTGIDDLRAGIERILADDGPQVTGALAETAQAYLRGEPVDWRRLAAGRKHRIVRLPHYVFDETTAWLDFPQDWRQTMSLERTTAQHPVTHDVRLRPVPAPEPTPTGTGTGTGTGTMLALIDPSTDAEAVLAPALTDGSRIIRLGEPLGPDGPTFSADSPAAYEHLVRLADEHQVTHLVYALAFESAPAADIEEIESRSAKNLHGLFHLSKALMAAGAKLDLIVLTRTAISADEGDAATVTDNAALVGFGKVLVREYPYVQVKHVDVDMSVPAAAVRAEILGDAYGLSVLRGEQRMREVFVEVPDIELTTGDPGPRPYLRSGGTYLITGGTGALGLAVARDFATAQPDITVVLLSRSGLPPRERWDELPASASESAVTTRIQTVRDIEALGARVLAMAVDAGDSKALAEAVAQLRADHGRIDGIVHAAGLPGGSTVMFRQLDEFDAVVRAKLHSAFVLKESTRTDPPDFIAHFSSVASVFPAPGQADYAAANYYLDNLARSQSGGRCHMLAVDWVAWKEIGMAVDYGTNGDTMFKALPTAVGLAVLDAGLRSGRSRLFAGELNYGGELIHLLRSYDVALSDDIEATVQQQMHALEERLAKATDKIRTTIEAVTVHLDGRPDEQYSDVELSVARCLALAFGYDRLDVEADFFDLGGDSLMATTVANHIAVYHGVSYDVADLLADRTTAEIAYHIEDLRDFAASSL
;
A
#
# COMPACT_ATOMS: atom_id res chain seq x y z
N MET A 1 37.69 -0.68 17.01
CA MET A 1 37.46 -2.01 17.63
C MET A 1 36.86 -2.92 16.59
N SER A 2 37.11 -4.23 16.66
CA SER A 2 36.72 -5.17 15.61
C SER A 2 35.46 -5.97 15.98
N ILE A 3 34.73 -6.43 14.97
CA ILE A 3 33.52 -7.25 15.13
C ILE A 3 33.80 -8.68 14.66
N ALA A 4 33.51 -9.67 15.50
CA ALA A 4 33.65 -11.09 15.20
C ALA A 4 32.39 -11.62 14.50
N ILE A 5 32.58 -12.45 13.48
CA ILE A 5 31.55 -13.30 12.90
C ILE A 5 31.58 -14.62 13.68
N VAL A 6 30.52 -14.89 14.44
CA VAL A 6 30.45 -16.02 15.38
C VAL A 6 29.48 -17.12 14.96
N GLY A 7 28.64 -16.86 13.95
CA GLY A 7 27.76 -17.86 13.37
C GLY A 7 27.46 -17.54 11.91
N ALA A 8 27.18 -18.58 11.13
CA ALA A 8 26.92 -18.46 9.71
C ALA A 8 25.91 -19.51 9.22
N SER A 9 25.10 -19.13 8.25
CA SER A 9 24.25 -20.07 7.49
C SER A 9 24.22 -19.68 6.02
N VAL A 10 24.11 -20.68 5.16
CA VAL A 10 23.97 -20.50 3.72
C VAL A 10 23.11 -21.61 3.14
N ARG A 11 22.17 -21.23 2.26
CA ARG A 11 21.38 -22.15 1.45
C ARG A 11 21.38 -21.68 0.01
N LEU A 12 21.94 -22.51 -0.87
CA LEU A 12 21.94 -22.36 -2.32
C LEU A 12 21.56 -23.71 -2.94
N PRO A 13 21.36 -23.81 -4.26
CA PRO A 13 21.03 -25.09 -4.89
C PRO A 13 22.11 -26.15 -4.61
N GLY A 14 21.75 -27.20 -3.87
CA GLY A 14 22.69 -28.26 -3.45
C GLY A 14 23.74 -27.85 -2.40
N VAL A 15 23.55 -26.73 -1.70
CA VAL A 15 24.48 -26.22 -0.67
C VAL A 15 23.70 -25.95 0.61
N GLU A 16 24.06 -26.64 1.70
CA GLU A 16 23.39 -26.52 3.01
C GLU A 16 24.38 -26.17 4.13
N GLY A 17 25.44 -25.41 3.81
CA GLY A 17 26.42 -24.94 4.78
C GLY A 17 27.70 -24.38 4.15
N LEU A 18 28.58 -23.82 5.00
CA LEU A 18 29.85 -23.22 4.55
C LEU A 18 30.80 -24.23 3.89
N ASP A 19 30.82 -25.48 4.37
CA ASP A 19 31.70 -26.52 3.81
C ASP A 19 31.23 -26.97 2.41
N ASP A 20 29.92 -26.99 2.16
CA ASP A 20 29.35 -27.24 0.83
C ASP A 20 29.62 -26.07 -0.12
N LEU A 21 29.47 -24.83 0.36
CA LEU A 21 29.81 -23.63 -0.41
C LEU A 21 31.29 -23.67 -0.81
N TRP A 22 32.18 -24.04 0.11
CA TRP A 22 33.60 -24.21 -0.17
C TRP A 22 33.84 -25.28 -1.25
N ARG A 23 33.14 -26.42 -1.22
CA ARG A 23 33.26 -27.46 -2.24
C ARG A 23 32.94 -26.94 -3.65
N VAL A 24 31.89 -26.14 -3.78
CA VAL A 24 31.51 -25.51 -5.06
C VAL A 24 32.57 -24.48 -5.49
N VAL A 25 32.97 -23.59 -4.59
CA VAL A 25 33.88 -22.49 -4.91
C VAL A 25 35.30 -22.99 -5.21
N SER A 26 35.82 -23.95 -4.43
CA SER A 26 37.18 -24.48 -4.60
C SER A 26 37.39 -25.27 -5.88
N THR A 27 36.31 -25.80 -6.47
CA THR A 27 36.34 -26.50 -7.76
C THR A 27 36.09 -25.59 -8.96
N GLY A 28 35.68 -24.33 -8.74
CA GLY A 28 35.31 -23.40 -9.81
C GLY A 28 34.01 -23.77 -10.51
N ALA A 29 33.14 -24.56 -9.86
CA ALA A 29 31.89 -25.02 -10.45
C ALA A 29 30.86 -23.88 -10.58
N SER A 30 30.08 -23.91 -11.67
CA SER A 30 28.89 -23.07 -11.86
C SER A 30 27.63 -23.90 -11.63
N LEU A 31 26.68 -23.33 -10.88
CA LEU A 31 25.40 -23.94 -10.53
C LEU A 31 24.25 -23.50 -11.45
N THR A 32 24.55 -22.79 -12.54
CA THR A 32 23.53 -22.39 -13.53
C THR A 32 22.85 -23.62 -14.15
N ARG A 33 21.52 -23.61 -14.16
CA ARG A 33 20.67 -24.69 -14.64
C ARG A 33 19.35 -24.16 -15.25
N PRO A 34 18.59 -24.98 -15.99
CA PRO A 34 17.24 -24.61 -16.39
C PRO A 34 16.31 -24.37 -15.18
N PHE A 35 15.31 -23.51 -15.33
CA PHE A 35 14.29 -23.28 -14.29
C PHE A 35 13.58 -24.59 -13.89
N PRO A 36 13.40 -24.93 -12.60
CA PRO A 36 12.90 -26.24 -12.18
C PRO A 36 11.51 -26.59 -12.73
N GLN A 37 11.34 -27.82 -13.18
CA GLN A 37 10.12 -28.29 -13.85
C GLN A 37 8.87 -28.14 -12.97
N HIS A 38 8.94 -28.57 -11.71
CA HIS A 38 7.81 -28.47 -10.77
C HIS A 38 7.33 -27.02 -10.60
N ARG A 39 8.25 -26.05 -10.49
CA ARG A 39 7.90 -24.62 -10.39
C ARG A 39 7.27 -24.06 -11.66
N ARG A 40 7.64 -24.57 -12.85
CA ARG A 40 6.98 -24.20 -14.11
C ARG A 40 5.52 -24.63 -14.12
N GLU A 41 5.25 -25.85 -13.66
CA GLU A 41 3.91 -26.42 -13.60
C GLU A 41 3.01 -25.61 -12.67
N THR A 42 3.47 -25.32 -11.44
CA THR A 42 2.72 -24.53 -10.45
C THR A 42 2.41 -23.11 -10.94
N LEU A 43 3.31 -22.45 -11.66
CA LEU A 43 3.13 -21.06 -12.11
C LEU A 43 2.45 -20.93 -13.47
N SER A 44 2.28 -22.03 -14.21
CA SER A 44 1.79 -22.00 -15.58
C SER A 44 0.45 -21.28 -15.70
N GLU A 45 -0.56 -21.67 -14.92
CA GLU A 45 -1.89 -21.06 -14.97
C GLU A 45 -1.89 -19.57 -14.60
N TYR A 46 -1.11 -19.19 -13.59
CA TYR A 46 -0.96 -17.78 -13.21
C TYR A 46 -0.36 -16.94 -14.34
N ILE A 47 0.66 -17.46 -15.04
CA ILE A 47 1.27 -16.74 -16.16
C ILE A 47 0.29 -16.62 -17.34
N HIS A 48 -0.49 -17.66 -17.64
CA HIS A 48 -1.55 -17.58 -18.66
C HIS A 48 -2.60 -16.53 -18.28
N TYR A 49 -3.01 -16.47 -17.01
CA TYR A 49 -3.90 -15.43 -16.51
C TYR A 49 -3.31 -14.03 -16.73
N LEU A 50 -2.03 -13.80 -16.39
CA LEU A 50 -1.38 -12.51 -16.61
C LEU A 50 -1.38 -12.12 -18.09
N ARG A 51 -1.03 -13.05 -18.99
CA ARG A 51 -1.04 -12.81 -20.45
C ARG A 51 -2.44 -12.55 -21.02
N ALA A 52 -3.47 -13.18 -20.45
CA ALA A 52 -4.85 -13.00 -20.91
C ALA A 52 -5.50 -11.70 -20.39
N THR A 53 -4.94 -11.10 -19.34
CA THR A 53 -5.47 -9.90 -18.68
C THR A 53 -4.66 -8.64 -18.97
N THR A 54 -3.62 -8.72 -19.81
CA THR A 54 -2.87 -7.55 -20.28
C THR A 54 -3.66 -6.73 -21.30
N VAL A 55 -3.37 -5.42 -21.34
CA VAL A 55 -4.00 -4.46 -22.27
C VAL A 55 -3.78 -4.85 -23.73
N GLU A 56 -2.61 -5.39 -24.04
CA GLU A 56 -2.29 -6.02 -25.30
C GLU A 56 -2.14 -7.54 -25.05
N PRO A 57 -3.10 -8.37 -25.48
CA PRO A 57 -2.99 -9.81 -25.36
C PRO A 57 -1.79 -10.32 -26.16
N VAL A 58 -0.99 -11.20 -25.54
CA VAL A 58 0.15 -11.83 -26.20
C VAL A 58 -0.30 -13.20 -26.75
N ASP A 59 -0.51 -13.29 -28.07
CA ASP A 59 -0.95 -14.50 -28.79
C ASP A 59 0.19 -15.54 -28.99
N ASP A 60 0.95 -15.84 -27.94
CA ASP A 60 1.97 -16.90 -27.95
C ASP A 60 1.70 -17.93 -26.85
N ASP A 61 1.49 -19.18 -27.25
CA ASP A 61 1.32 -20.34 -26.37
C ASP A 61 2.66 -20.80 -25.74
N GLY A 62 3.79 -20.31 -26.23
CA GLY A 62 5.12 -20.63 -25.71
C GLY A 62 5.45 -19.93 -24.38
N LEU A 63 5.70 -20.74 -23.35
CA LEU A 63 6.31 -20.28 -22.08
C LEU A 63 7.80 -20.64 -22.04
N ASP A 64 8.65 -19.68 -22.37
CA ASP A 64 10.10 -19.80 -22.23
C ASP A 64 10.58 -19.15 -20.92
N PHE A 65 11.55 -19.80 -20.27
CA PHE A 65 12.13 -19.34 -19.01
C PHE A 65 13.64 -19.08 -19.15
N HIS A 66 14.16 -18.11 -18.40
CA HIS A 66 15.61 -17.91 -18.29
C HIS A 66 16.28 -19.08 -17.55
N ASN A 67 17.53 -19.36 -17.91
CA ASN A 67 18.40 -20.21 -17.10
C ASN A 67 19.00 -19.37 -15.95
N GLY A 68 19.39 -20.04 -14.87
CA GLY A 68 19.94 -19.40 -13.68
C GLY A 68 20.23 -20.41 -12.57
N CYS A 69 20.59 -19.92 -11.40
CA CYS A 69 20.84 -20.73 -10.21
C CYS A 69 19.59 -20.71 -9.32
N TYR A 70 18.66 -21.63 -9.56
CA TYR A 70 17.36 -21.67 -8.87
C TYR A 70 17.33 -22.72 -7.77
N LEU A 71 16.59 -22.52 -6.70
CA LEU A 71 16.26 -23.54 -5.69
C LEU A 71 15.19 -24.51 -6.24
N ASP A 72 15.23 -25.77 -5.81
CA ASP A 72 14.27 -26.79 -6.25
C ASP A 72 12.85 -26.50 -5.72
N SER A 73 12.75 -26.07 -4.47
CA SER A 73 11.50 -25.73 -3.79
C SER A 73 11.65 -24.40 -3.05
N VAL A 74 10.61 -23.58 -3.16
CA VAL A 74 10.44 -22.29 -2.45
C VAL A 74 9.08 -22.21 -1.78
N ASP A 75 8.26 -23.23 -2.00
CA ASP A 75 6.88 -23.37 -1.58
C ASP A 75 6.75 -24.13 -0.26
N THR A 76 7.84 -24.58 0.38
CA THR A 76 7.80 -25.32 1.65
C THR A 76 8.25 -24.51 2.87
N PHE A 77 7.74 -24.86 4.05
CA PHE A 77 8.11 -24.24 5.33
C PHE A 77 7.78 -25.12 6.54
N ASP A 78 8.60 -25.05 7.60
CA ASP A 78 8.31 -25.65 8.90
C ASP A 78 7.59 -24.64 9.79
N TYR A 79 6.28 -24.47 9.58
CA TYR A 79 5.49 -23.47 10.28
C TYR A 79 5.49 -23.65 11.80
N ALA A 80 5.58 -24.90 12.27
CA ALA A 80 5.60 -25.23 13.70
C ALA A 80 6.86 -24.71 14.39
N ALA A 81 8.03 -24.78 13.74
CA ALA A 81 9.28 -24.26 14.29
C ALA A 81 9.28 -22.73 14.50
N PHE A 82 8.43 -22.00 13.78
CA PHE A 82 8.36 -20.53 13.81
C PHE A 82 7.06 -19.97 14.40
N GLY A 83 6.28 -20.80 15.12
CA GLY A 83 5.03 -20.39 15.76
C GLY A 83 4.01 -19.85 14.76
N MET A 84 3.88 -20.51 13.61
CA MET A 84 2.94 -20.16 12.55
C MET A 84 1.91 -21.25 12.38
N THR A 85 0.70 -20.84 12.03
CA THR A 85 -0.33 -21.77 11.53
C THR A 85 -0.04 -22.16 10.07
N PRO A 86 -0.57 -23.30 9.58
CA PRO A 86 -0.51 -23.68 8.18
C PRO A 86 -1.01 -22.57 7.24
N ARG A 87 -2.13 -21.92 7.61
CA ARG A 87 -2.69 -20.80 6.83
C ARG A 87 -1.75 -19.60 6.77
N GLN A 88 -1.21 -19.16 7.92
CA GLN A 88 -0.25 -18.04 7.94
C GLN A 88 0.98 -18.37 7.09
N ALA A 89 1.49 -19.60 7.16
CA ALA A 89 2.64 -20.02 6.37
C ALA A 89 2.37 -19.98 4.87
N ALA A 90 1.21 -20.48 4.43
CA ALA A 90 0.79 -20.43 3.03
C ALA A 90 0.61 -19.01 2.50
N LEU A 91 0.19 -18.07 3.35
CA LEU A 91 0.02 -16.65 3.00
C LEU A 91 1.30 -15.82 3.17
N THR A 92 2.38 -16.38 3.70
CA THR A 92 3.64 -15.64 3.94
C THR A 92 4.57 -15.73 2.74
N ASP A 93 5.13 -14.58 2.34
CA ASP A 93 6.08 -14.48 1.24
C ASP A 93 7.24 -15.48 1.45
N PRO A 94 7.60 -16.28 0.42
CA PRO A 94 8.68 -17.25 0.54
C PRO A 94 10.05 -16.61 0.89
N HIS A 95 10.29 -15.33 0.59
CA HIS A 95 11.48 -14.61 1.05
C HIS A 95 11.52 -14.49 2.58
N HIS A 96 10.38 -14.17 3.22
CA HIS A 96 10.29 -14.05 4.67
C HIS A 96 10.64 -15.38 5.32
N ARG A 97 10.06 -16.46 4.80
CA ARG A 97 10.32 -17.84 5.24
C ARG A 97 11.80 -18.21 5.12
N MET A 98 12.44 -17.92 3.99
CA MET A 98 13.85 -18.23 3.77
C MET A 98 14.79 -17.43 4.67
N VAL A 99 14.52 -16.14 4.86
CA VAL A 99 15.32 -15.27 5.73
C VAL A 99 15.22 -15.72 7.19
N LEU A 100 14.02 -16.07 7.67
CA LEU A 100 13.81 -16.59 9.02
C LEU A 100 14.61 -17.87 9.27
N ARG A 101 14.56 -18.82 8.33
CA ARG A 101 15.36 -20.05 8.40
C ARG A 101 16.85 -19.77 8.46
N ALA A 102 17.35 -18.91 7.57
CA ALA A 102 18.77 -18.57 7.52
C ALA A 102 19.24 -17.95 8.85
N MET A 103 18.52 -16.96 9.37
CA MET A 103 18.90 -16.31 10.63
C MET A 103 18.80 -17.24 11.83
N PHE A 104 17.77 -18.09 11.88
CA PHE A 104 17.62 -19.10 12.94
C PHE A 104 18.81 -20.06 12.96
N LEU A 105 19.17 -20.63 11.80
CA LEU A 105 20.32 -21.54 11.70
C LEU A 105 21.65 -20.84 12.02
N ALA A 106 21.81 -19.57 11.64
CA ALA A 106 23.03 -18.83 11.96
C ALA A 106 23.18 -18.56 13.47
N LEU A 107 22.07 -18.33 14.18
CA LEU A 107 22.06 -18.20 15.66
C LEU A 107 22.35 -19.54 16.34
N GLU A 108 21.80 -20.64 15.81
CA GLU A 108 22.09 -21.98 16.31
C GLU A 108 23.55 -22.40 16.05
N ASP A 109 24.11 -22.02 14.89
CA ASP A 109 25.53 -22.18 14.56
C ASP A 109 26.43 -21.38 15.50
N ALA A 110 26.02 -20.15 15.86
CA ALA A 110 26.71 -19.34 16.87
C ALA A 110 26.61 -19.90 18.30
N GLY A 111 25.81 -20.95 18.51
CA GLY A 111 25.61 -21.57 19.82
C GLY A 111 24.57 -20.88 20.69
N TYR A 112 23.69 -20.05 20.12
CA TYR A 112 22.69 -19.28 20.86
C TYR A 112 21.27 -19.82 20.62
N SER A 113 20.73 -20.50 21.62
CA SER A 113 19.34 -20.98 21.63
C SER A 113 18.35 -19.85 21.91
N ALA A 114 17.06 -20.09 21.61
CA ALA A 114 15.97 -19.17 21.92
C ALA A 114 15.95 -18.77 23.40
N ASP A 115 16.19 -19.72 24.31
CA ASP A 115 16.22 -19.48 25.76
C ASP A 115 17.37 -18.56 26.19
N ARG A 116 18.52 -18.63 25.50
CA ARG A 116 19.66 -17.73 25.76
C ARG A 116 19.44 -16.32 25.20
N LEU A 117 18.63 -16.19 24.15
CA LEU A 117 18.38 -14.93 23.45
C LEU A 117 17.15 -14.17 23.97
N ARG A 118 16.23 -14.85 24.66
CA ARG A 118 15.00 -14.25 25.19
C ARG A 118 15.29 -13.01 26.03
N GLY A 119 14.70 -11.88 25.67
CA GLY A 119 14.88 -10.58 26.31
C GLY A 119 16.24 -9.91 26.06
N SER A 120 17.12 -10.51 25.25
CA SER A 120 18.44 -9.95 24.96
C SER A 120 18.37 -8.73 24.03
N ARG A 121 19.38 -7.86 24.11
CA ARG A 121 19.56 -6.72 23.20
C ARG A 121 20.20 -7.15 21.87
N THR A 122 19.63 -8.17 21.23
CA THR A 122 20.09 -8.65 19.92
C THR A 122 19.38 -7.88 18.82
N GLY A 123 20.15 -7.27 17.91
CA GLY A 123 19.62 -6.59 16.74
C GLY A 123 19.40 -7.54 15.55
N VAL A 124 18.42 -7.24 14.71
CA VAL A 124 18.07 -8.00 13.49
C VAL A 124 18.12 -7.04 12.31
N PHE A 125 18.95 -7.34 11.31
CA PHE A 125 19.12 -6.51 10.13
C PHE A 125 18.93 -7.37 8.89
N VAL A 126 17.95 -7.05 8.06
CA VAL A 126 17.67 -7.82 6.84
C VAL A 126 17.89 -6.95 5.61
N GLY A 127 18.72 -7.42 4.69
CA GLY A 127 18.81 -6.81 3.36
C GLY A 127 17.70 -7.34 2.47
N PHE A 128 16.84 -6.46 1.96
CA PHE A 128 15.72 -6.83 1.09
C PHE A 128 15.32 -5.67 0.17
N ALA A 129 14.90 -5.97 -1.07
CA ALA A 129 14.40 -4.99 -2.03
C ALA A 129 13.08 -5.48 -2.63
N THR A 130 12.05 -4.62 -2.66
CA THR A 130 10.74 -4.98 -3.22
C THR A 130 10.73 -4.70 -4.72
N ASN A 131 10.36 -5.71 -5.54
CA ASN A 131 10.22 -5.53 -6.98
C ASN A 131 8.75 -5.22 -7.35
N PRO A 132 8.44 -4.07 -7.97
CA PRO A 132 7.08 -3.76 -8.41
C PRO A 132 6.56 -4.76 -9.44
N GLY A 133 5.29 -5.15 -9.34
CA GLY A 133 4.59 -5.95 -10.35
C GLY A 133 4.78 -7.47 -10.28
N SER A 134 5.44 -8.02 -9.25
CA SER A 134 5.56 -9.47 -9.03
C SER A 134 5.81 -9.82 -7.56
N THR A 135 4.92 -9.37 -6.66
CA THR A 135 4.98 -9.71 -5.23
C THR A 135 4.05 -10.89 -4.92
N TYR A 136 4.33 -11.64 -3.85
CA TYR A 136 3.42 -12.71 -3.43
C TYR A 136 2.06 -12.16 -2.97
N MET A 137 2.02 -10.92 -2.44
CA MET A 137 0.77 -10.22 -2.17
C MET A 137 -0.07 -9.98 -3.43
N ASP A 138 0.54 -9.52 -4.54
CA ASP A 138 -0.20 -9.36 -5.82
C ASP A 138 -0.75 -10.71 -6.32
N TYR A 139 0.02 -11.78 -6.16
CA TYR A 139 -0.46 -13.14 -6.44
C TYR A 139 -1.67 -13.52 -5.57
N ILE A 140 -1.60 -13.35 -4.24
CA ILE A 140 -2.71 -13.64 -3.32
C ILE A 140 -3.95 -12.81 -3.67
N SER A 141 -3.79 -11.51 -3.88
CA SER A 141 -4.91 -10.60 -4.19
C SER A 141 -5.60 -10.93 -5.51
N ARG A 142 -4.93 -11.60 -6.45
CA ARG A 142 -5.52 -12.09 -7.70
C ARG A 142 -6.17 -13.47 -7.56
N VAL A 143 -5.60 -14.32 -6.72
CA VAL A 143 -6.09 -15.69 -6.48
C VAL A 143 -7.33 -15.70 -5.60
N GLU A 144 -7.25 -15.04 -4.43
CA GLU A 144 -8.31 -15.02 -3.43
C GLU A 144 -8.28 -13.66 -2.70
N PRO A 145 -8.95 -12.63 -3.26
CA PRO A 145 -8.94 -11.28 -2.72
C PRO A 145 -9.35 -11.21 -1.25
N SER A 146 -10.23 -12.12 -0.79
CA SER A 146 -10.72 -12.17 0.59
C SER A 146 -9.62 -12.46 1.62
N LEU A 147 -8.51 -13.11 1.21
CA LEU A 147 -7.37 -13.42 2.09
C LEU A 147 -6.36 -12.26 2.18
N SER A 148 -6.53 -11.19 1.39
CA SER A 148 -5.56 -10.09 1.32
C SER A 148 -5.28 -9.46 2.68
N GLN A 149 -6.30 -9.31 3.54
CA GLN A 149 -6.13 -8.74 4.88
C GLN A 149 -5.29 -9.65 5.79
N GLN A 150 -5.56 -10.96 5.80
CA GLN A 150 -4.79 -11.93 6.59
C GLN A 150 -3.35 -12.08 6.07
N ALA A 151 -3.13 -11.86 4.78
CA ALA A 151 -1.81 -11.96 4.17
C ALA A 151 -0.87 -10.77 4.50
N ILE A 152 -1.37 -9.66 5.05
CA ILE A 152 -0.57 -8.43 5.26
C ILE A 152 0.70 -8.72 6.06
N THR A 153 0.57 -9.37 7.23
CA THR A 153 1.72 -9.65 8.12
C THR A 153 2.74 -10.60 7.50
N GLY A 154 2.31 -11.43 6.54
CA GLY A 154 3.16 -12.33 5.79
C GLY A 154 3.94 -11.68 4.64
N ASN A 155 3.60 -10.44 4.24
CA ASN A 155 4.11 -9.85 2.98
C ASN A 155 4.59 -8.39 3.10
N ILE A 156 4.33 -7.68 4.21
CA ILE A 156 4.91 -6.34 4.38
C ILE A 156 6.41 -6.45 4.69
N PRO A 157 7.31 -5.70 3.99
CA PRO A 157 8.75 -5.90 4.12
C PRO A 157 9.27 -5.83 5.56
N ALA A 158 8.74 -4.91 6.39
CA ALA A 158 9.17 -4.77 7.79
C ALA A 158 9.09 -6.07 8.62
N MET A 159 8.22 -7.00 8.26
CA MET A 159 8.08 -8.28 8.98
C MET A 159 9.25 -9.24 8.76
N LEU A 160 10.09 -9.02 7.74
CA LEU A 160 11.33 -9.79 7.53
C LEU A 160 12.24 -9.78 8.75
N ALA A 161 12.42 -8.61 9.38
CA ALA A 161 13.21 -8.46 10.59
C ALA A 161 12.35 -8.71 11.84
N ASN A 162 11.16 -8.08 11.90
CA ASN A 162 10.34 -8.06 13.10
C ASN A 162 9.84 -9.45 13.52
N ARG A 163 9.63 -10.37 12.57
CA ARG A 163 9.12 -11.72 12.89
C ARG A 163 10.12 -12.54 13.69
N LEU A 164 11.43 -12.42 13.42
CA LEU A 164 12.46 -13.07 14.24
C LEU A 164 12.56 -12.42 15.61
N SER A 165 12.52 -11.08 15.67
CA SER A 165 12.54 -10.34 16.94
C SER A 165 11.37 -10.73 17.83
N HIS A 166 10.17 -10.88 17.25
CA HIS A 166 8.98 -11.33 17.96
C HIS A 166 9.12 -12.78 18.43
N LEU A 167 9.50 -13.69 17.54
CA LEU A 167 9.64 -15.12 17.84
C LEU A 167 10.61 -15.42 18.99
N LEU A 168 11.75 -14.72 19.02
CA LEU A 168 12.83 -14.95 19.99
C LEU A 168 12.85 -13.91 21.14
N ASP A 169 11.86 -13.02 21.21
CA ASP A 169 11.79 -11.91 22.18
C ASP A 169 13.06 -11.04 22.21
N LEU A 170 13.57 -10.64 21.04
CA LEU A 170 14.76 -9.82 20.89
C LEU A 170 14.42 -8.33 21.03
N ARG A 171 15.25 -7.59 21.76
CA ARG A 171 15.01 -6.18 22.15
C ARG A 171 16.00 -5.18 21.53
N GLY A 172 16.81 -5.60 20.56
CA GLY A 172 17.68 -4.70 19.79
C GLY A 172 16.96 -4.08 18.59
N PRO A 173 17.66 -3.27 17.77
CA PRO A 173 17.12 -2.71 16.53
C PRO A 173 16.64 -3.83 15.60
N SER A 174 15.46 -3.68 15.00
CA SER A 174 14.91 -4.64 14.01
C SER A 174 14.55 -3.90 12.73
N LEU A 175 15.40 -4.07 11.70
CA LEU A 175 15.42 -3.19 10.53
C LEU A 175 15.52 -3.98 9.22
N VAL A 176 14.85 -3.45 8.21
CA VAL A 176 15.00 -3.88 6.82
C VAL A 176 15.72 -2.78 6.05
N VAL A 177 16.73 -3.18 5.28
CA VAL A 177 17.61 -2.29 4.53
C VAL A 177 17.39 -2.53 3.05
N ASP A 178 16.85 -1.54 2.35
CA ASP A 178 16.69 -1.56 0.89
C ASP A 178 17.68 -0.58 0.26
N THR A 179 18.70 -1.13 -0.37
CA THR A 179 19.63 -0.39 -1.23
C THR A 179 19.89 -1.19 -2.52
N ALA A 180 18.85 -1.88 -3.00
CA ALA A 180 18.95 -2.84 -4.10
C ALA A 180 20.08 -3.88 -3.86
N CYS A 181 20.97 -4.10 -4.85
CA CYS A 181 21.98 -5.16 -4.81
C CYS A 181 23.05 -5.03 -3.69
N SER A 182 23.17 -3.87 -3.03
CA SER A 182 24.06 -3.68 -1.87
C SER A 182 23.40 -3.95 -0.52
N ALA A 183 22.09 -4.21 -0.48
CA ALA A 183 21.26 -4.26 0.72
C ALA A 183 21.87 -5.04 1.89
N THR A 184 22.23 -6.31 1.68
CA THR A 184 22.78 -7.15 2.76
C THR A 184 24.15 -6.69 3.26
N LEU A 185 24.99 -6.10 2.40
CA LEU A 185 26.32 -5.62 2.84
C LEU A 185 26.21 -4.27 3.57
N VAL A 186 25.26 -3.41 3.17
CA VAL A 186 24.87 -2.22 3.94
C VAL A 186 24.30 -2.64 5.30
N ALA A 187 23.47 -3.69 5.36
CA ALA A 187 22.96 -4.23 6.61
C ALA A 187 24.08 -4.73 7.55
N VAL A 188 25.13 -5.37 7.02
CA VAL A 188 26.34 -5.71 7.80
C VAL A 188 27.03 -4.46 8.34
N HIS A 189 27.18 -3.41 7.53
CA HIS A 189 27.75 -2.14 7.98
C HIS A 189 26.92 -1.50 9.12
N GLN A 190 25.59 -1.47 8.98
CA GLN A 190 24.69 -0.93 10.00
C GLN A 190 24.73 -1.76 11.30
N ALA A 191 24.69 -3.08 11.21
CA ALA A 191 24.79 -3.98 12.35
C ALA A 191 26.11 -3.79 13.12
N LYS A 192 27.23 -3.69 12.40
CA LYS A 192 28.55 -3.37 12.99
C LYS A 192 28.52 -2.02 13.71
N ASN A 193 27.93 -0.99 13.11
CA ASN A 193 27.86 0.33 13.74
C ASN A 193 26.93 0.34 14.96
N ALA A 194 25.81 -0.37 14.95
CA ALA A 194 24.92 -0.52 16.10
C ALA A 194 25.62 -1.22 17.29
N LEU A 195 26.40 -2.26 17.02
CA LEU A 195 27.25 -2.92 18.02
C LEU A 195 28.32 -1.98 18.61
N MET A 196 28.88 -1.11 17.77
CA MET A 196 29.90 -0.14 18.17
C MET A 196 29.32 1.03 18.97
N ALA A 197 28.12 1.48 18.61
CA ALA A 197 27.35 2.50 19.34
C ALA A 197 26.79 1.97 20.66
N GLY A 198 26.65 0.64 20.78
CA GLY A 198 26.09 -0.02 21.95
C GLY A 198 24.56 -0.06 21.94
N ASP A 199 23.93 0.05 20.77
CA ASP A 199 22.47 -0.10 20.59
C ASP A 199 22.04 -1.57 20.78
N CYS A 200 22.94 -2.51 20.44
CA CYS A 200 22.80 -3.94 20.65
C CYS A 200 24.13 -4.57 21.13
N ASP A 201 24.05 -5.76 21.72
CA ASP A 201 25.21 -6.54 22.20
C ASP A 201 25.59 -7.69 21.23
N MET A 202 24.63 -8.08 20.40
CA MET A 202 24.74 -9.05 19.31
C MET A 202 23.88 -8.56 18.14
N ALA A 203 24.23 -8.91 16.91
CA ALA A 203 23.38 -8.67 15.76
C ALA A 203 23.34 -9.89 14.84
N VAL A 204 22.17 -10.19 14.28
CA VAL A 204 22.04 -11.14 13.17
C VAL A 204 21.73 -10.36 11.90
N VAL A 205 22.43 -10.69 10.82
CA VAL A 205 22.24 -10.09 9.51
C VAL A 205 21.85 -11.17 8.53
N GLY A 206 20.73 -10.99 7.84
CA GLY A 206 20.20 -11.98 6.89
C GLY A 206 19.80 -11.36 5.55
N GLY A 207 19.66 -12.21 4.54
CA GLY A 207 19.05 -11.85 3.27
C GLY A 207 18.76 -13.10 2.43
N ALA A 208 17.84 -12.95 1.49
CA ALA A 208 17.47 -14.01 0.56
C ALA A 208 17.04 -13.40 -0.78
N ARG A 209 17.05 -14.23 -1.82
CA ARG A 209 16.49 -13.91 -3.13
C ARG A 209 15.77 -15.12 -3.71
N ILE A 210 14.59 -14.87 -4.26
CA ILE A 210 13.80 -15.82 -5.05
C ILE A 210 13.33 -15.13 -6.31
N VAL A 211 13.46 -15.80 -7.45
CA VAL A 211 12.94 -15.33 -8.72
C VAL A 211 11.63 -16.05 -8.97
N PHE A 212 10.52 -15.35 -8.76
CA PHE A 212 9.18 -15.93 -8.76
C PHE A 212 8.85 -16.60 -10.10
N ALA A 213 8.87 -15.84 -11.20
CA ALA A 213 8.61 -16.31 -12.56
C ALA A 213 9.62 -15.72 -13.56
N PRO A 214 10.74 -16.41 -13.88
CA PRO A 214 11.76 -15.91 -14.80
C PRO A 214 11.37 -16.11 -16.27
N VAL A 215 10.19 -15.63 -16.68
CA VAL A 215 9.67 -15.79 -18.05
C VAL A 215 10.42 -14.86 -19.00
N LYS A 216 10.84 -15.36 -20.15
CA LYS A 216 11.41 -14.54 -21.23
C LYS A 216 10.29 -13.72 -21.85
N HIS A 217 10.42 -12.40 -21.82
CA HIS A 217 9.48 -11.50 -22.48
C HIS A 217 10.23 -10.33 -23.13
N PRO A 218 9.86 -9.89 -24.36
CA PRO A 218 10.59 -8.84 -25.08
C PRO A 218 10.68 -7.50 -24.33
N HIS A 219 9.72 -7.26 -23.42
CA HIS A 219 9.58 -6.00 -22.68
C HIS A 219 9.87 -6.11 -21.18
N SER A 220 10.35 -7.26 -20.68
CA SER A 220 10.63 -7.44 -19.24
C SER A 220 12.10 -7.27 -18.87
N ALA A 221 13.01 -7.20 -19.85
CA ALA A 221 14.44 -7.10 -19.58
C ALA A 221 14.81 -5.70 -19.07
N ILE A 222 15.56 -5.63 -17.97
CA ILE A 222 16.11 -4.39 -17.43
C ILE A 222 17.52 -4.08 -17.99
N GLY A 223 18.07 -4.97 -18.81
CA GLY A 223 19.27 -4.75 -19.61
C GLY A 223 20.58 -5.16 -18.94
N ILE A 224 20.52 -5.91 -17.83
CA ILE A 224 21.70 -6.43 -17.12
C ILE A 224 21.82 -7.96 -17.18
N GLU A 225 20.83 -8.63 -17.76
CA GLU A 225 20.70 -10.08 -17.83
C GLU A 225 21.67 -10.67 -18.86
N SER A 226 22.32 -11.79 -18.52
CA SER A 226 23.11 -12.56 -19.48
C SER A 226 22.19 -13.27 -20.47
N SER A 227 22.62 -13.36 -21.74
CA SER A 227 21.83 -13.97 -22.81
C SER A 227 21.51 -15.46 -22.57
N ASP A 228 22.35 -16.16 -21.82
CA ASP A 228 22.18 -17.59 -21.49
C ASP A 228 22.10 -17.90 -19.99
N GLY A 229 22.08 -16.87 -19.14
CA GLY A 229 21.96 -17.00 -17.69
C GLY A 229 23.25 -17.34 -16.94
N VAL A 230 24.42 -17.29 -17.61
CA VAL A 230 25.71 -17.56 -16.97
C VAL A 230 26.47 -16.25 -16.70
N THR A 231 26.84 -16.00 -15.44
CA THR A 231 27.64 -14.83 -15.08
C THR A 231 29.13 -15.09 -15.33
N ARG A 232 29.73 -14.35 -16.27
CA ARG A 232 31.14 -14.53 -16.74
C ARG A 232 32.03 -13.37 -16.32
N THR A 233 32.08 -13.06 -15.04
CA THR A 233 32.75 -11.86 -14.53
C THR A 233 34.23 -11.82 -14.92
N PHE A 234 34.66 -10.66 -15.44
CA PHE A 234 36.00 -10.36 -15.95
C PHE A 234 36.44 -11.11 -17.22
N ASP A 235 35.61 -11.98 -17.78
CA ASP A 235 35.89 -12.71 -19.02
C ASP A 235 35.58 -11.86 -20.26
N GLU A 236 36.25 -12.12 -21.38
CA GLU A 236 35.96 -11.49 -22.67
C GLU A 236 34.51 -11.71 -23.13
N ALA A 237 33.91 -12.86 -22.79
CA ALA A 237 32.53 -13.19 -23.15
C ALA A 237 31.46 -12.63 -22.19
N ALA A 238 31.83 -11.73 -21.27
CA ALA A 238 30.90 -11.09 -20.34
C ALA A 238 29.82 -10.25 -21.09
N ASP A 239 28.55 -10.61 -20.90
CA ASP A 239 27.42 -9.96 -21.56
C ASP A 239 26.27 -9.55 -20.62
N GLY A 240 26.40 -9.83 -19.33
CA GLY A 240 25.38 -9.63 -18.31
C GLY A 240 25.47 -10.69 -17.22
N THR A 241 24.48 -10.70 -16.33
CA THR A 241 24.44 -11.58 -15.16
C THR A 241 23.29 -12.58 -15.22
N GLY A 242 23.55 -13.80 -14.76
CA GLY A 242 22.51 -14.81 -14.53
C GLY A 242 21.69 -14.54 -13.27
N PHE A 243 20.47 -15.06 -13.22
CA PHE A 243 19.66 -15.06 -12.00
C PHE A 243 20.23 -16.00 -10.96
N GLY A 244 20.21 -15.60 -9.69
CA GLY A 244 20.54 -16.47 -8.56
C GLY A 244 19.47 -16.43 -7.47
N GLU A 245 19.24 -17.58 -6.84
CA GLU A 245 18.38 -17.76 -5.67
C GLU A 245 19.15 -18.35 -4.50
N GLY A 246 18.70 -18.06 -3.29
CA GLY A 246 19.30 -18.57 -2.07
C GLY A 246 19.08 -17.65 -0.88
N SER A 247 19.60 -18.06 0.27
CA SER A 247 19.64 -17.26 1.49
C SER A 247 20.95 -17.43 2.24
N GLY A 248 21.30 -16.42 3.03
CA GLY A 248 22.45 -16.48 3.92
C GLY A 248 22.28 -15.55 5.11
N ALA A 249 22.92 -15.90 6.21
CA ALA A 249 22.96 -15.07 7.40
C ALA A 249 24.29 -15.19 8.15
N VAL A 250 24.62 -14.14 8.90
CA VAL A 250 25.78 -14.07 9.80
C VAL A 250 25.38 -13.51 11.16
N VAL A 251 26.02 -14.00 12.22
CA VAL A 251 25.87 -13.48 13.58
C VAL A 251 27.14 -12.72 13.96
N LEU A 252 26.94 -11.50 14.44
CA LEU A 252 27.98 -10.51 14.72
C LEU A 252 28.00 -10.15 16.19
N LYS A 253 29.21 -10.10 16.77
CA LYS A 253 29.45 -9.62 18.13
C LYS A 253 30.71 -8.79 18.18
N ARG A 254 30.86 -7.93 19.19
CA ARG A 254 32.16 -7.33 19.45
C ARG A 254 33.20 -8.42 19.76
N THR A 255 34.39 -8.31 19.19
CA THR A 255 35.42 -9.38 19.28
C THR A 255 35.81 -9.68 20.73
N ASP A 256 35.91 -8.64 21.57
CA ASP A 256 36.20 -8.79 23.00
C ASP A 256 35.11 -9.56 23.75
N ARG A 257 33.84 -9.34 23.41
CA ARG A 257 32.71 -10.08 23.95
C ARG A 257 32.64 -11.51 23.44
N ALA A 258 32.92 -11.72 22.15
CA ALA A 258 32.96 -13.07 21.58
C ALA A 258 34.01 -13.94 22.27
N LEU A 259 35.21 -13.40 22.50
CA LEU A 259 36.27 -14.08 23.24
C LEU A 259 35.91 -14.32 24.71
N ALA A 260 35.24 -13.35 25.36
CA ALA A 260 34.81 -13.48 26.75
C ALA A 260 33.73 -14.56 26.94
N ASP A 261 32.83 -14.68 25.97
CA ASP A 261 31.72 -15.64 26.01
C ASP A 261 32.14 -17.03 25.50
N GLY A 262 33.35 -17.15 24.93
CA GLY A 262 33.92 -18.40 24.45
C GLY A 262 33.38 -18.84 23.09
N ASP A 263 32.91 -17.89 22.27
CA ASP A 263 32.36 -18.18 20.95
C ASP A 263 33.43 -18.67 19.98
N GLU A 264 33.04 -19.51 19.03
CA GLU A 264 33.87 -19.80 17.86
C GLU A 264 33.84 -18.59 16.91
N ILE A 265 35.02 -18.08 16.55
CA ILE A 265 35.13 -16.92 15.65
C ILE A 265 35.58 -17.41 14.28
N TYR A 266 34.71 -17.28 13.29
CA TYR A 266 34.99 -17.62 11.89
C TYR A 266 35.98 -16.64 11.26
N ALA A 267 35.72 -15.34 11.43
CA ALA A 267 36.53 -14.25 10.91
C ALA A 267 36.20 -12.95 11.66
N VAL A 268 36.99 -11.91 11.40
CA VAL A 268 36.87 -10.61 12.06
C VAL A 268 36.66 -9.51 11.04
N ILE A 269 35.56 -8.77 11.15
CA ILE A 269 35.33 -7.52 10.41
C ILE A 269 36.16 -6.41 11.06
N ARG A 270 37.14 -5.90 10.30
CA ARG A 270 38.08 -4.87 10.75
C ARG A 270 37.56 -3.47 10.49
N GLY A 271 36.94 -3.26 9.33
CA GLY A 271 36.38 -1.98 8.93
C GLY A 271 35.34 -2.13 7.83
N SER A 272 34.56 -1.07 7.62
CA SER A 272 33.56 -1.01 6.56
C SER A 272 33.18 0.43 6.26
N ALA A 273 32.73 0.68 5.04
CA ALA A 273 32.21 1.98 4.60
C ALA A 273 30.99 1.80 3.69
N VAL A 274 30.17 2.85 3.62
CA VAL A 274 29.04 3.00 2.70
C VAL A 274 29.09 4.41 2.12
N ASN A 275 28.86 4.55 0.81
CA ASN A 275 28.73 5.85 0.14
C ASN A 275 27.72 5.78 -1.01
N HIS A 276 27.68 6.83 -1.84
CA HIS A 276 26.82 6.92 -3.01
C HIS A 276 27.63 7.38 -4.23
N ASP A 277 27.29 6.87 -5.42
CA ASP A 277 27.95 7.24 -6.67
C ASP A 277 27.78 8.73 -7.01
N GLY A 278 26.65 9.31 -6.61
CA GLY A 278 26.33 10.72 -6.78
C GLY A 278 25.72 10.99 -8.16
N HIS A 279 26.19 12.03 -8.84
CA HIS A 279 25.75 12.33 -10.20
C HIS A 279 26.66 11.64 -11.23
N THR A 280 26.10 10.68 -11.97
CA THR A 280 26.74 9.94 -13.06
C THR A 280 25.93 10.11 -14.35
N ASP A 281 26.41 9.57 -15.48
CA ASP A 281 25.78 9.73 -16.80
C ASP A 281 24.34 9.21 -16.88
N GLY A 282 23.95 8.32 -15.96
CA GLY A 282 22.58 7.89 -15.73
C GLY A 282 22.47 7.32 -14.32
N ILE A 283 21.27 7.33 -13.73
CA ILE A 283 21.06 6.95 -12.31
C ILE A 283 21.61 5.55 -11.95
N THR A 284 21.71 4.65 -12.93
CA THR A 284 22.22 3.29 -12.78
C THR A 284 23.68 3.11 -13.23
N SER A 285 24.35 4.17 -13.66
CA SER A 285 25.73 4.13 -14.12
C SER A 285 26.67 4.23 -12.92
N PRO A 286 27.56 3.25 -12.70
CA PRO A 286 28.46 3.26 -11.55
C PRO A 286 29.60 4.29 -11.69
N SER A 287 30.24 4.65 -10.59
CA SER A 287 31.38 5.59 -10.57
C SER A 287 32.66 4.95 -10.04
N ALA A 288 33.68 4.83 -10.89
CA ALA A 288 34.99 4.28 -10.49
C ALA A 288 35.63 5.10 -9.35
N ARG A 289 35.45 6.42 -9.37
CA ARG A 289 35.98 7.31 -8.34
C ARG A 289 35.26 7.14 -7.01
N SER A 290 33.92 7.10 -7.03
CA SER A 290 33.12 6.91 -5.83
C SER A 290 33.40 5.53 -5.21
N GLN A 291 33.60 4.51 -6.03
CA GLN A 291 34.07 3.20 -5.56
C GLN A 291 35.49 3.25 -4.99
N ALA A 292 36.43 3.97 -5.59
CA ALA A 292 37.77 4.14 -5.01
C ALA A 292 37.72 4.83 -3.63
N ASP A 293 36.97 5.92 -3.50
CA ASP A 293 36.77 6.66 -2.24
C ASP A 293 36.15 5.77 -1.15
N LEU A 294 35.20 4.90 -1.52
CA LEU A 294 34.61 3.90 -0.62
C LEU A 294 35.67 2.93 -0.08
N LEU A 295 36.52 2.39 -0.96
CA LEU A 295 37.57 1.44 -0.58
C LEU A 295 38.56 2.10 0.40
N LEU A 296 39.03 3.29 0.07
CA LEU A 296 39.94 4.07 0.91
C LEU A 296 39.35 4.32 2.30
N ALA A 297 38.08 4.76 2.37
CA ALA A 297 37.38 4.99 3.63
C ALA A 297 37.24 3.71 4.47
N ALA A 298 36.96 2.57 3.83
CA ALA A 298 36.84 1.28 4.53
C ALA A 298 38.20 0.78 5.06
N TRP A 299 39.28 0.97 4.30
CA TRP A 299 40.64 0.58 4.69
C TRP A 299 41.18 1.46 5.82
N GLU A 300 40.91 2.77 5.77
CA GLU A 300 41.18 3.71 6.86
C GLU A 300 40.42 3.30 8.12
N ASN A 301 39.11 3.03 7.99
CA ASN A 301 38.28 2.56 9.10
C ASN A 301 38.80 1.24 9.71
N ALA A 302 39.38 0.36 8.89
CA ALA A 302 39.98 -0.91 9.33
C ALA A 302 41.36 -0.74 9.99
N GLY A 303 42.04 0.39 9.72
CA GLY A 303 43.41 0.65 10.16
C GLY A 303 44.41 -0.36 9.58
N ILE A 304 44.30 -0.68 8.30
CA ILE A 304 45.17 -1.65 7.61
C ILE A 304 46.01 -0.99 6.53
N ASP A 305 47.14 -1.62 6.19
CA ASP A 305 47.89 -1.34 4.96
C ASP A 305 47.24 -2.13 3.80
N PRO A 306 46.75 -1.49 2.72
CA PRO A 306 46.11 -2.17 1.60
C PRO A 306 46.97 -3.25 0.93
N ARG A 307 48.32 -3.17 1.03
CA ARG A 307 49.23 -4.21 0.53
C ARG A 307 49.03 -5.58 1.21
N THR A 308 48.35 -5.60 2.36
CA THR A 308 48.04 -6.83 3.10
C THR A 308 46.74 -7.51 2.64
N LEU A 309 45.97 -6.89 1.75
CA LEU A 309 44.79 -7.50 1.13
C LEU A 309 45.25 -8.52 0.08
N GLY A 310 45.05 -9.80 0.37
CA GLY A 310 45.44 -10.90 -0.54
C GLY A 310 44.30 -11.45 -1.39
N TYR A 311 43.05 -11.09 -1.08
CA TYR A 311 41.87 -11.50 -1.83
C TYR A 311 40.82 -10.39 -1.87
N PHE A 312 40.11 -10.27 -2.99
CA PHE A 312 39.05 -9.31 -3.20
C PHE A 312 37.82 -10.04 -3.76
N GLU A 313 36.74 -10.05 -2.99
CA GLU A 313 35.43 -10.50 -3.42
C GLU A 313 34.69 -9.29 -4.05
N ALA A 314 34.75 -9.22 -5.37
CA ALA A 314 34.16 -8.14 -6.15
C ALA A 314 32.63 -8.24 -6.21
N HIS A 315 31.98 -7.11 -6.50
CA HIS A 315 30.58 -7.07 -6.88
C HIS A 315 30.36 -7.84 -8.17
N GLY A 316 31.12 -7.56 -9.24
CA GLY A 316 31.39 -8.44 -10.35
C GLY A 316 30.15 -9.00 -11.06
N THR A 317 29.33 -8.16 -11.65
CA THR A 317 28.08 -8.58 -12.33
C THR A 317 28.27 -9.07 -13.76
N ALA A 318 29.50 -9.09 -14.28
CA ALA A 318 29.78 -9.47 -15.68
C ALA A 318 29.08 -8.58 -16.70
N THR A 319 28.77 -7.34 -16.32
CA THR A 319 28.21 -6.34 -17.24
C THR A 319 29.34 -5.66 -17.99
N ARG A 320 29.10 -5.34 -19.27
CA ARG A 320 30.12 -4.72 -20.14
C ARG A 320 30.64 -3.38 -19.64
N VAL A 321 29.84 -2.67 -18.84
CA VAL A 321 30.18 -1.36 -18.27
C VAL A 321 30.64 -1.49 -16.81
N GLY A 322 30.00 -2.33 -16.01
CA GLY A 322 30.26 -2.44 -14.58
C GLY A 322 31.61 -3.05 -14.24
N ASP A 323 32.01 -4.15 -14.89
CA ASP A 323 33.27 -4.83 -14.60
C ASP A 323 34.51 -3.93 -14.85
N PRO A 324 34.60 -3.19 -15.98
CA PRO A 324 35.66 -2.20 -16.17
C PRO A 324 35.68 -1.07 -15.14
N ILE A 325 34.51 -0.56 -14.74
CA ILE A 325 34.42 0.52 -13.75
C ILE A 325 34.88 0.04 -12.36
N GLU A 326 34.46 -1.16 -11.96
CA GLU A 326 34.88 -1.76 -10.69
C GLU A 326 36.38 -2.04 -10.66
N HIS A 327 36.91 -2.60 -11.74
CA HIS A 327 38.35 -2.81 -11.88
C HIS A 327 39.13 -1.49 -11.78
N GLU A 328 38.66 -0.43 -12.45
CA GLU A 328 39.28 0.89 -12.41
C GLU A 328 39.23 1.48 -11.00
N GLY A 329 38.10 1.40 -10.31
CA GLY A 329 37.96 1.89 -8.94
C GLY A 329 38.93 1.21 -7.97
N MET A 330 39.08 -0.12 -8.06
CA MET A 330 40.09 -0.86 -7.28
C MET A 330 41.51 -0.40 -7.62
N LYS A 331 41.83 -0.27 -8.91
CA LYS A 331 43.16 0.17 -9.36
C LYS A 331 43.52 1.57 -8.85
N LEU A 332 42.57 2.51 -8.91
CA LEU A 332 42.73 3.87 -8.39
C LEU A 332 43.00 3.87 -6.89
N ALA A 333 42.22 3.12 -6.10
CA ALA A 333 42.40 3.06 -4.66
C ALA A 333 43.77 2.46 -4.26
N PHE A 334 44.20 1.38 -4.91
CA PHE A 334 45.51 0.78 -4.62
C PHE A 334 46.69 1.70 -5.02
N ALA A 335 46.56 2.46 -6.11
CA ALA A 335 47.62 3.33 -6.61
C ALA A 335 48.02 4.45 -5.63
N GLU A 336 47.14 4.83 -4.69
CA GLU A 336 47.46 5.77 -3.61
C GLU A 336 48.43 5.19 -2.56
N HIS A 337 48.54 3.86 -2.47
CA HIS A 337 49.29 3.17 -1.42
C HIS A 337 50.46 2.33 -1.93
N THR A 338 50.40 1.80 -3.15
CA THR A 338 51.43 0.91 -3.68
C THR A 338 51.52 0.92 -5.21
N THR A 339 52.69 0.50 -5.72
CA THR A 339 52.93 0.18 -7.13
C THR A 339 53.23 -1.30 -7.35
N ASP A 340 53.11 -2.12 -6.29
CA ASP A 340 53.29 -3.57 -6.34
C ASP A 340 52.25 -4.19 -7.27
N ARG A 341 52.63 -5.29 -7.92
CA ARG A 341 51.84 -5.94 -8.98
C ARG A 341 51.45 -7.35 -8.62
N SER A 342 50.28 -7.77 -9.09
CA SER A 342 49.80 -9.16 -9.04
C SER A 342 49.91 -9.84 -7.67
N PHE A 343 49.62 -9.13 -6.58
CA PHE A 343 49.67 -9.66 -5.22
C PHE A 343 48.29 -9.94 -4.61
N CYS A 344 47.23 -9.29 -5.11
CA CYS A 344 45.87 -9.45 -4.60
C CYS A 344 45.02 -10.23 -5.61
N ALA A 345 44.50 -11.39 -5.20
CA ALA A 345 43.58 -12.15 -6.03
C ALA A 345 42.19 -11.47 -6.08
N VAL A 346 41.51 -11.50 -7.22
CA VAL A 346 40.13 -11.00 -7.36
C VAL A 346 39.22 -12.09 -7.93
N GLY A 347 38.00 -12.17 -7.40
CA GLY A 347 36.96 -13.06 -7.88
C GLY A 347 35.57 -12.65 -7.38
N THR A 348 34.54 -13.39 -7.77
CA THR A 348 33.17 -13.18 -7.28
C THR A 348 32.40 -14.48 -7.21
N VAL A 349 31.54 -14.63 -6.20
CA VAL A 349 30.66 -15.78 -6.03
C VAL A 349 29.57 -15.81 -7.08
N LYS A 350 29.24 -14.67 -7.71
CA LYS A 350 28.19 -14.60 -8.74
C LYS A 350 28.49 -15.48 -9.95
N ALA A 351 29.76 -15.71 -10.26
CA ALA A 351 30.14 -16.65 -11.31
C ALA A 351 29.75 -18.10 -10.96
N ASN A 352 29.74 -18.45 -9.67
CA ASN A 352 29.29 -19.76 -9.21
C ASN A 352 27.76 -19.87 -9.17
N VAL A 353 27.07 -18.83 -8.68
CA VAL A 353 25.65 -18.95 -8.24
C VAL A 353 24.69 -17.92 -8.85
N GLY A 354 25.12 -17.17 -9.86
CA GLY A 354 24.35 -16.05 -10.41
C GLY A 354 24.23 -14.87 -9.45
N HIS A 355 23.44 -13.87 -9.84
CA HIS A 355 23.19 -12.68 -9.05
C HIS A 355 21.95 -12.86 -8.17
N LEU A 356 22.17 -12.93 -6.85
CA LEU A 356 21.10 -12.95 -5.84
C LEU A 356 20.59 -11.55 -5.48
N PHE A 357 20.80 -10.53 -6.33
CA PHE A 357 20.40 -9.14 -6.08
C PHE A 357 20.72 -8.69 -4.64
N GLU A 358 19.71 -8.31 -3.84
CA GLU A 358 19.78 -7.90 -2.44
C GLU A 358 20.53 -8.89 -1.53
N GLY A 359 20.44 -10.20 -1.81
CA GLY A 359 21.09 -11.27 -1.07
C GLY A 359 22.57 -11.46 -1.39
N SER A 360 23.10 -10.79 -2.43
CA SER A 360 24.46 -11.07 -2.92
C SER A 360 25.57 -10.69 -1.95
N GLY A 361 25.38 -9.63 -1.16
CA GLY A 361 26.39 -9.12 -0.23
C GLY A 361 26.76 -10.13 0.85
N VAL A 362 25.75 -10.75 1.49
CA VAL A 362 26.00 -11.76 2.53
C VAL A 362 26.59 -13.04 1.97
N ILE A 363 26.21 -13.48 0.76
CA ILE A 363 26.82 -14.66 0.13
C ILE A 363 28.28 -14.40 -0.24
N GLY A 364 28.62 -13.22 -0.76
CA GLY A 364 30.00 -12.82 -1.00
C GLY A 364 30.83 -12.80 0.30
N LEU A 365 30.25 -12.28 1.39
CA LEU A 365 30.89 -12.32 2.71
C LEU A 365 31.12 -13.75 3.21
N LEU A 366 30.15 -14.65 3.05
CA LEU A 366 30.27 -16.06 3.44
C LEU A 366 31.32 -16.81 2.61
N LYS A 367 31.42 -16.52 1.30
CA LYS A 367 32.54 -17.02 0.47
C LYS A 367 33.87 -16.50 1.00
N ALA A 368 34.00 -15.20 1.29
CA ALA A 368 35.22 -14.62 1.83
C ALA A 368 35.64 -15.28 3.16
N VAL A 369 34.68 -15.55 4.05
CA VAL A 369 34.90 -16.33 5.28
C VAL A 369 35.42 -17.74 4.98
N ALA A 370 34.81 -18.45 4.02
CA ALA A 370 35.27 -19.78 3.62
C ALA A 370 36.71 -19.77 3.08
N VAL A 371 37.03 -18.80 2.21
CA VAL A 371 38.39 -18.60 1.66
C VAL A 371 39.42 -18.38 2.78
N LEU A 372 39.11 -17.53 3.77
CA LEU A 372 39.98 -17.29 4.93
C LEU A 372 40.18 -18.57 5.76
N ARG A 373 39.09 -19.29 6.04
CA ARG A 373 39.10 -20.52 6.87
C ARG A 373 39.92 -21.64 6.23
N HIS A 374 39.80 -21.82 4.92
CA HIS A 374 40.55 -22.84 4.19
C HIS A 374 41.96 -22.38 3.80
N ARG A 375 42.28 -21.10 3.95
CA ARG A 375 43.61 -20.51 3.64
C ARG A 375 44.05 -20.81 2.20
N GLN A 376 43.10 -20.80 1.27
CA GLN A 376 43.30 -21.14 -0.14
C GLN A 376 42.52 -20.16 -1.02
N LEU A 377 43.14 -19.70 -2.11
CA LEU A 377 42.50 -18.84 -3.11
C LEU A 377 41.82 -19.73 -4.16
N PRO A 378 40.48 -19.66 -4.31
CA PRO A 378 39.75 -20.49 -5.26
C PRO A 378 39.87 -19.96 -6.70
N PRO A 379 39.70 -20.84 -7.71
CA PRO A 379 39.57 -20.40 -9.09
C PRO A 379 38.29 -19.57 -9.29
N GLN A 380 38.34 -18.60 -10.20
CA GLN A 380 37.14 -17.89 -10.66
C GLN A 380 36.34 -18.78 -11.62
N ALA A 381 35.07 -19.03 -11.30
CA ALA A 381 34.19 -19.78 -12.20
C ALA A 381 33.93 -19.00 -13.51
N ASN A 382 33.62 -19.72 -14.58
CA ASN A 382 33.27 -19.17 -15.91
C ASN A 382 34.29 -18.19 -16.51
N PHE A 383 35.56 -18.30 -16.13
CA PHE A 383 36.64 -17.46 -16.63
C PHE A 383 37.61 -18.28 -17.48
N VAL A 384 37.76 -17.89 -18.75
CA VAL A 384 38.62 -18.54 -19.74
C VAL A 384 39.68 -17.56 -20.24
N SER A 385 39.27 -16.37 -20.69
CA SER A 385 40.16 -15.34 -21.23
C SER A 385 39.82 -13.96 -20.64
N PRO A 386 40.81 -13.18 -20.19
CA PRO A 386 40.55 -11.88 -19.58
C PRO A 386 39.92 -10.91 -20.59
N ASN A 387 38.92 -10.15 -20.15
CA ASN A 387 38.38 -9.04 -20.92
C ASN A 387 39.51 -8.04 -21.26
N PRO A 388 39.74 -7.69 -22.54
CA PRO A 388 40.86 -6.85 -22.96
C PRO A 388 40.79 -5.40 -22.44
N GLN A 389 39.65 -4.97 -21.91
CA GLN A 389 39.50 -3.67 -21.25
C GLN A 389 40.04 -3.65 -19.80
N LEU A 390 40.34 -4.83 -19.24
CA LEU A 390 40.82 -4.98 -17.87
C LEU A 390 42.32 -5.26 -17.85
N ASP A 391 43.10 -4.40 -17.18
CA ASP A 391 44.56 -4.58 -17.06
C ASP A 391 44.95 -5.32 -15.78
N PHE A 392 44.95 -6.65 -15.86
CA PHE A 392 45.49 -7.53 -14.81
C PHE A 392 47.02 -7.74 -14.91
N THR A 393 47.69 -7.16 -15.91
CA THR A 393 49.12 -7.40 -16.15
C THR A 393 50.02 -6.39 -15.45
N SER A 394 49.57 -5.13 -15.35
CA SER A 394 50.37 -4.04 -14.77
C SER A 394 49.89 -3.60 -13.38
N GLY A 395 48.69 -4.02 -12.97
CA GLY A 395 48.06 -3.65 -11.70
C GLY A 395 48.31 -4.62 -10.54
N PRO A 396 47.75 -4.32 -9.36
CA PRO A 396 47.90 -5.13 -8.14
C PRO A 396 47.05 -6.42 -8.15
N LEU A 397 46.03 -6.48 -9.02
CA LEU A 397 45.03 -7.54 -9.07
C LEU A 397 45.42 -8.67 -10.04
N PHE A 398 45.01 -9.90 -9.74
CA PHE A 398 45.03 -11.01 -10.68
C PHE A 398 43.83 -11.96 -10.47
N VAL A 399 43.37 -12.64 -11.52
CA VAL A 399 42.27 -13.63 -11.44
C VAL A 399 42.85 -15.04 -11.29
N PRO A 400 42.57 -15.79 -10.20
CA PRO A 400 43.02 -17.17 -10.06
C PRO A 400 42.27 -18.12 -11.03
N THR A 401 43.01 -18.97 -11.75
CA THR A 401 42.45 -20.00 -12.65
C THR A 401 42.54 -21.43 -12.10
N SER A 402 43.18 -21.61 -10.95
CA SER A 402 43.28 -22.89 -10.23
C SER A 402 43.34 -22.66 -8.73
N LEU A 403 42.86 -23.62 -7.93
CA LEU A 403 42.96 -23.59 -6.48
C LEU A 403 44.43 -23.50 -6.04
N ARG A 404 44.77 -22.54 -5.19
CA ARG A 404 46.15 -22.33 -4.72
C ARG A 404 46.22 -22.01 -3.22
N PRO A 405 47.30 -22.41 -2.52
CA PRO A 405 47.54 -21.98 -1.15
C PRO A 405 47.61 -20.45 -1.04
N TRP A 406 47.06 -19.90 0.04
CA TRP A 406 47.17 -18.47 0.37
C TRP A 406 48.27 -18.29 1.42
N GLU A 407 49.50 -18.05 0.98
CA GLU A 407 50.66 -17.84 1.84
C GLU A 407 50.73 -16.38 2.34
N THR A 408 51.27 -16.17 3.55
CA THR A 408 51.47 -14.84 4.14
C THR A 408 52.83 -14.75 4.84
N ASP A 409 53.40 -13.55 4.94
CA ASP A 409 54.67 -13.27 5.63
C ASP A 409 54.49 -13.19 7.17
N GLY A 410 53.68 -14.09 7.74
CA GLY A 410 53.42 -14.16 9.19
C GLY A 410 52.34 -13.22 9.72
N GLY A 411 51.75 -12.36 8.87
CA GLY A 411 50.55 -11.56 9.19
C GLY A 411 49.23 -12.32 8.92
N PRO A 412 48.10 -11.84 9.46
CA PRO A 412 46.79 -12.44 9.20
C PRO A 412 46.36 -12.20 7.75
N ARG A 413 45.64 -13.18 7.17
CA ARG A 413 45.03 -13.03 5.83
C ARG A 413 43.90 -12.02 5.90
N ARG A 414 43.82 -11.15 4.88
CA ARG A 414 42.78 -10.12 4.77
C ARG A 414 42.16 -10.12 3.40
N CYS A 415 40.85 -9.89 3.35
CA CYS A 415 40.12 -9.70 2.12
C CYS A 415 39.15 -8.51 2.19
N GLY A 416 38.86 -7.95 1.03
CA GLY A 416 37.79 -6.96 0.84
C GLY A 416 36.57 -7.61 0.19
N VAL A 417 35.38 -7.18 0.58
CA VAL A 417 34.09 -7.60 -0.02
C VAL A 417 33.33 -6.37 -0.46
N SER A 418 32.96 -6.29 -1.74
CA SER A 418 32.22 -5.15 -2.32
C SER A 418 30.81 -5.54 -2.77
N ALA A 419 29.86 -4.62 -2.59
CA ALA A 419 28.54 -4.71 -3.20
C ALA A 419 28.02 -3.32 -3.59
N PHE A 420 27.54 -3.19 -4.83
CA PHE A 420 27.07 -1.93 -5.40
C PHE A 420 25.60 -2.08 -5.80
N GLY A 421 24.76 -1.18 -5.33
CA GLY A 421 23.34 -1.13 -5.63
C GLY A 421 23.08 -0.41 -6.94
N LEU A 422 22.08 -0.87 -7.70
CA LEU A 422 21.70 -0.24 -8.98
C LEU A 422 21.35 1.24 -8.82
N GLY A 423 20.84 1.67 -7.67
CA GLY A 423 20.57 3.08 -7.38
C GLY A 423 21.80 3.94 -7.03
N GLY A 424 23.01 3.35 -7.01
CA GLY A 424 24.27 4.05 -6.73
C GLY A 424 24.77 3.96 -5.29
N THR A 425 24.06 3.28 -4.38
CA THR A 425 24.56 3.05 -3.01
C THR A 425 25.62 1.94 -3.01
N ASN A 426 26.78 2.20 -2.45
CA ASN A 426 27.90 1.26 -2.44
C ASN A 426 28.27 0.86 -1.02
N ALA A 427 28.71 -0.39 -0.82
CA ALA A 427 29.22 -0.88 0.45
C ALA A 427 30.52 -1.67 0.25
N HIS A 428 31.46 -1.50 1.18
CA HIS A 428 32.68 -2.30 1.24
C HIS A 428 32.98 -2.73 2.69
N VAL A 429 33.42 -3.97 2.86
CA VAL A 429 33.77 -4.56 4.16
C VAL A 429 35.15 -5.21 4.09
N VAL A 430 35.99 -4.92 5.08
CA VAL A 430 37.31 -5.54 5.25
C VAL A 430 37.23 -6.65 6.30
N VAL A 431 37.59 -7.87 5.91
CA VAL A 431 37.52 -9.08 6.73
C VAL A 431 38.92 -9.66 6.92
N GLU A 432 39.23 -10.08 8.14
CA GLU A 432 40.53 -10.61 8.57
C GLU A 432 40.37 -12.01 9.18
N GLU A 433 41.34 -12.88 8.93
CA GLU A 433 41.46 -14.19 9.56
C GLU A 433 41.56 -14.06 11.09
N HIS A 434 40.76 -14.85 11.81
CA HIS A 434 40.95 -15.01 13.25
C HIS A 434 42.06 -16.02 13.55
N ILE A 435 43.19 -15.55 14.10
CA ILE A 435 44.27 -16.42 14.56
C ILE A 435 44.04 -16.72 16.05
N ALA A 436 43.41 -17.87 16.33
CA ALA A 436 43.24 -18.33 17.70
C ALA A 436 44.61 -18.63 18.35
N PRO A 437 44.82 -18.31 19.65
CA PRO A 437 45.95 -18.83 20.40
C PRO A 437 45.95 -20.36 20.32
N ALA A 438 47.13 -20.98 20.14
CA ALA A 438 47.24 -22.44 20.16
C ALA A 438 46.50 -22.98 21.40
N PRO A 439 45.62 -23.99 21.25
CA PRO A 439 44.95 -24.55 22.41
C PRO A 439 46.02 -24.92 23.43
N ALA A 440 45.88 -24.45 24.67
CA ALA A 440 46.64 -25.03 25.76
C ALA A 440 46.28 -26.52 25.73
N THR A 441 47.26 -27.37 25.39
CA THR A 441 47.14 -28.80 25.61
C THR A 441 47.08 -28.97 27.12
N ASP A 442 45.87 -28.92 27.68
CA ASP A 442 45.70 -29.56 28.98
C ASP A 442 46.13 -31.02 28.77
N PRO A 443 47.01 -31.56 29.63
CA PRO A 443 47.32 -32.98 29.59
C PRO A 443 46.00 -33.73 29.56
N ALA A 444 45.93 -34.82 28.79
CA ALA A 444 44.87 -35.82 28.94
C ALA A 444 44.84 -36.26 30.40
N GLY A 445 44.08 -35.54 31.21
CA GLY A 445 44.11 -35.59 32.65
C GLY A 445 42.84 -36.31 33.05
N ASP A 446 42.98 -37.59 33.41
CA ASP A 446 42.03 -38.41 34.16
C ASP A 446 40.64 -37.75 34.30
N HIS A 447 39.88 -37.76 33.21
CA HIS A 447 38.51 -37.25 33.26
C HIS A 447 37.65 -38.31 33.96
N PRO A 448 36.77 -37.91 34.91
CA PRO A 448 35.95 -38.87 35.63
C PRO A 448 35.12 -39.66 34.61
N SER A 449 35.24 -40.99 34.62
CA SER A 449 34.35 -41.90 33.90
C SER A 449 32.94 -41.74 34.48
N GLY A 450 32.07 -40.98 33.82
CA GLY A 450 30.72 -40.70 34.27
C GLY A 450 29.73 -40.60 33.12
N GLU A 451 28.45 -40.80 33.43
CA GLU A 451 27.36 -40.60 32.46
C GLU A 451 27.19 -39.11 32.14
N HIS A 452 26.96 -38.79 30.87
CA HIS A 452 26.60 -37.47 30.38
C HIS A 452 25.20 -37.51 29.74
N LEU A 453 24.44 -36.42 29.87
CA LEU A 453 23.10 -36.34 29.30
C LEU A 453 23.11 -35.67 27.93
N PHE A 454 22.92 -36.43 26.87
CA PHE A 454 22.67 -35.90 25.54
C PHE A 454 21.19 -35.56 25.37
N THR A 455 20.88 -34.40 24.80
CA THR A 455 19.50 -33.93 24.60
C THR A 455 19.30 -33.42 23.20
N LEU A 456 18.18 -33.75 22.57
CA LEU A 456 17.75 -33.10 21.32
C LEU A 456 16.25 -32.87 21.34
N SER A 457 15.81 -31.90 20.54
CA SER A 457 14.40 -31.67 20.35
C SER A 457 14.06 -31.13 18.96
N GLY A 458 12.87 -31.47 18.48
CA GLY A 458 12.30 -30.98 17.22
C GLY A 458 10.91 -30.36 17.45
N ALA A 459 10.54 -29.35 16.66
CA ALA A 459 9.20 -28.78 16.67
C ALA A 459 8.16 -29.79 16.19
N THR A 460 8.55 -30.65 15.24
CA THR A 460 7.78 -31.80 14.79
C THR A 460 8.56 -33.10 15.00
N ILE A 461 7.85 -34.24 14.97
CA ILE A 461 8.50 -35.55 15.01
C ILE A 461 9.38 -35.79 13.76
N ARG A 462 9.00 -35.23 12.60
CA ARG A 462 9.75 -35.32 11.35
C ARG A 462 11.07 -34.54 11.45
N SER A 463 11.04 -33.33 12.00
CA SER A 463 12.24 -32.52 12.28
C SER A 463 13.19 -33.26 13.23
N LEU A 464 12.67 -33.81 14.32
CA LEU A 464 13.47 -34.57 15.29
C LEU A 464 14.10 -35.83 14.67
N SER A 465 13.33 -36.61 13.91
CA SER A 465 13.85 -37.79 13.21
C SER A 465 14.90 -37.42 12.16
N GLY A 466 14.68 -36.33 11.42
CA GLY A 466 15.64 -35.79 10.47
C GLY A 466 16.95 -35.39 11.15
N LEU A 467 16.87 -34.69 12.28
CA LEU A 467 18.01 -34.29 13.08
C LEU A 467 18.81 -35.50 13.59
N LEU A 468 18.13 -36.54 14.10
CA LEU A 468 18.77 -37.77 14.54
C LEU A 468 19.56 -38.46 13.42
N ARG A 469 18.98 -38.56 12.22
CA ARG A 469 19.69 -39.10 11.04
C ARG A 469 20.87 -38.22 10.63
N GLY A 470 20.73 -36.90 10.77
CA GLY A 470 21.82 -35.95 10.56
C GLY A 470 23.00 -36.19 11.51
N TYR A 471 22.72 -36.42 12.80
CA TYR A 471 23.74 -36.79 13.79
C TYR A 471 24.41 -38.13 13.48
N LEU A 472 23.66 -39.16 13.07
CA LEU A 472 24.27 -40.44 12.65
C LEU A 472 25.22 -40.25 11.48
N ARG A 473 24.79 -39.56 10.42
CA ARG A 473 25.64 -39.26 9.26
C ARG A 473 26.90 -38.50 9.68
N PHE A 474 26.76 -37.49 10.54
CA PHE A 474 27.88 -36.70 11.03
C PHE A 474 28.88 -37.54 11.84
N ILE A 475 28.40 -38.48 12.66
CA ILE A 475 29.24 -39.43 13.40
C ILE A 475 29.98 -40.37 12.42
N ASP A 476 29.25 -40.96 11.47
CA ASP A 476 29.79 -41.93 10.51
C ASP A 476 30.83 -41.31 9.56
N GLU A 477 30.70 -40.01 9.23
CA GLU A 477 31.67 -39.23 8.45
C GLU A 477 32.89 -38.76 9.28
N GLY A 478 32.94 -39.09 10.58
CA GLY A 478 34.05 -38.75 11.47
C GLY A 478 33.98 -37.34 12.06
N GLY A 479 32.82 -36.67 12.01
CA GLY A 479 32.62 -35.31 12.49
C GLY A 479 32.85 -35.11 14.00
N LEU A 480 32.80 -36.19 14.79
CA LEU A 480 33.10 -36.18 16.23
C LEU A 480 34.45 -36.84 16.60
N ALA A 481 35.31 -37.13 15.61
CA ALA A 481 36.60 -37.74 15.87
C ALA A 481 37.49 -36.83 16.76
N GLY A 482 37.89 -37.35 17.92
CA GLY A 482 38.73 -36.62 18.88
C GLY A 482 38.02 -35.56 19.71
N ILE A 483 36.68 -35.48 19.63
CA ILE A 483 35.86 -34.58 20.46
C ILE A 483 35.40 -35.32 21.72
N ASP A 484 35.47 -34.67 22.88
CA ASP A 484 34.97 -35.23 24.14
C ASP A 484 33.43 -35.21 24.16
N ILE A 485 32.81 -36.35 24.49
CA ILE A 485 31.36 -36.50 24.61
C ILE A 485 30.74 -35.50 25.60
N ALA A 486 31.48 -35.10 26.64
CA ALA A 486 31.02 -34.11 27.60
C ALA A 486 30.80 -32.74 26.94
N ASP A 487 31.64 -32.36 25.98
CA ASP A 487 31.50 -31.09 25.24
C ASP A 487 30.36 -31.17 24.20
N VAL A 488 30.12 -32.36 23.62
CA VAL A 488 28.95 -32.62 22.76
C VAL A 488 27.65 -32.43 23.55
N CYS A 489 27.51 -33.11 24.69
CA CYS A 489 26.33 -33.02 25.54
C CYS A 489 26.14 -31.59 26.08
N HIS A 490 27.22 -30.93 26.51
CA HIS A 490 27.17 -29.54 26.95
C HIS A 490 26.66 -28.60 25.84
N THR A 491 27.14 -28.79 24.61
CA THR A 491 26.70 -28.00 23.46
C THR A 491 25.21 -28.22 23.20
N THR A 492 24.73 -29.46 23.18
CA THR A 492 23.30 -29.73 22.92
C THR A 492 22.37 -29.20 24.01
N GLN A 493 22.85 -29.07 25.25
CA GLN A 493 22.06 -28.54 26.36
C GLN A 493 21.93 -27.01 26.33
N LEU A 494 23.00 -26.30 25.96
CA LEU A 494 23.03 -24.83 25.99
C LEU A 494 22.73 -24.16 24.65
N SER A 495 23.08 -24.82 23.54
CA SER A 495 23.14 -24.21 22.21
C SER A 495 22.00 -24.65 21.29
N ARG A 496 21.04 -25.44 21.80
CA ARG A 496 19.87 -25.91 21.06
C ARG A 496 18.60 -25.48 21.77
N SER A 497 17.66 -24.94 21.00
CA SER A 497 16.35 -24.54 21.52
C SER A 497 15.56 -25.77 21.94
N ALA A 498 14.85 -25.68 23.08
CA ALA A 498 13.97 -26.74 23.53
C ALA A 498 12.63 -26.67 22.77
N HIS A 499 12.34 -27.70 21.98
CA HIS A 499 11.09 -27.82 21.22
C HIS A 499 10.13 -28.85 21.84
N ARG A 500 8.95 -29.04 21.22
CA ARG A 500 7.88 -29.91 21.70
C ARG A 500 8.31 -31.38 21.82
N TYR A 501 8.90 -31.95 20.77
CA TYR A 501 9.33 -33.35 20.76
C TYR A 501 10.75 -33.43 21.26
N ARG A 502 10.99 -34.16 22.35
CA ARG A 502 12.26 -34.17 23.08
C ARG A 502 12.79 -35.58 23.25
N ILE A 503 14.11 -35.73 23.19
CA ILE A 503 14.80 -36.96 23.56
C ILE A 503 15.92 -36.67 24.55
N ALA A 504 16.21 -37.65 25.39
CA ALA A 504 17.32 -37.62 26.32
C ALA A 504 18.01 -38.99 26.34
N LEU A 505 19.34 -39.00 26.29
CA LEU A 505 20.18 -40.21 26.32
C LEU A 505 21.29 -40.04 27.36
N ALA A 506 21.44 -40.99 28.27
CA ALA A 506 22.65 -41.10 29.08
C ALA A 506 23.74 -41.83 28.26
N VAL A 507 24.90 -41.20 28.11
CA VAL A 507 26.00 -41.68 27.26
C VAL A 507 27.34 -41.55 27.99
N THR A 508 28.25 -42.50 27.81
CA THR A 508 29.62 -42.42 28.33
C THR A 508 30.66 -42.18 27.23
N GLY A 509 30.26 -42.33 25.96
CA GLY A 509 31.10 -42.09 24.80
C GLY A 509 30.31 -41.93 23.50
N ILE A 510 31.02 -41.70 22.40
CA ILE A 510 30.43 -41.48 21.07
C ILE A 510 29.74 -42.74 20.53
N ASP A 511 30.29 -43.92 20.80
CA ASP A 511 29.69 -45.20 20.39
C ASP A 511 28.34 -45.44 21.09
N ASP A 512 28.24 -45.11 22.38
CA ASP A 512 26.98 -45.17 23.15
C ASP A 512 25.93 -44.23 22.58
N LEU A 513 26.34 -43.01 22.21
CA LEU A 513 25.47 -42.02 21.58
C LEU A 513 24.92 -42.55 20.26
N ARG A 514 25.79 -43.08 19.40
CA ARG A 514 25.42 -43.64 18.10
C ARG A 514 24.39 -44.77 18.26
N ALA A 515 24.67 -45.75 19.14
CA ALA A 515 23.76 -46.86 19.42
C ALA A 515 22.45 -46.40 20.10
N GLY A 516 22.50 -45.35 20.91
CA GLY A 516 21.32 -44.72 21.52
C GLY A 516 20.39 -44.11 20.48
N ILE A 517 20.95 -43.39 19.50
CA ILE A 517 20.18 -42.78 18.41
C ILE A 517 19.55 -43.86 17.51
N GLU A 518 20.28 -44.92 17.17
CA GLU A 518 19.75 -46.03 16.36
C GLU A 518 18.55 -46.72 17.03
N ARG A 519 18.59 -46.93 18.36
CA ARG A 519 17.47 -47.49 19.11
C ARG A 519 16.24 -46.57 19.12
N ILE A 520 16.43 -45.26 19.25
CA ILE A 520 15.32 -44.29 19.16
C ILE A 520 14.67 -44.36 17.78
N LEU A 521 15.46 -44.40 16.71
CA LEU A 521 14.94 -44.48 15.34
C LEU A 521 14.26 -45.82 15.03
N ALA A 522 14.51 -46.87 15.83
CA ALA A 522 13.86 -48.17 15.74
C ALA A 522 12.61 -48.30 16.64
N ASP A 523 12.17 -47.22 17.28
CA ASP A 523 10.99 -47.14 18.18
C ASP A 523 11.08 -47.97 19.48
N ASP A 524 12.28 -48.35 19.90
CA ASP A 524 12.53 -49.15 21.12
C ASP A 524 12.59 -48.32 22.43
N GLY A 525 12.33 -46.99 22.36
CA GLY A 525 12.17 -46.06 23.49
C GLY A 525 13.16 -46.22 24.66
N PRO A 526 14.33 -45.54 24.69
CA PRO A 526 15.27 -45.71 25.77
C PRO A 526 14.76 -45.10 27.09
N GLN A 527 14.81 -45.87 28.18
CA GLN A 527 14.69 -45.31 29.53
C GLN A 527 16.06 -44.81 30.00
N VAL A 528 16.17 -43.51 30.30
CA VAL A 528 17.32 -42.97 31.03
C VAL A 528 17.20 -43.44 32.48
N THR A 529 18.00 -44.44 32.85
CA THR A 529 18.15 -44.93 34.23
C THR A 529 19.42 -44.38 34.87
N GLY A 530 19.53 -44.36 36.19
CA GLY A 530 20.76 -43.94 36.89
C GLY A 530 20.71 -42.50 37.43
N ALA A 531 21.88 -41.89 37.62
CA ALA A 531 22.02 -40.63 38.35
C ALA A 531 21.40 -39.41 37.63
N LEU A 532 21.18 -39.53 36.31
CA LEU A 532 20.64 -38.46 35.46
C LEU A 532 19.14 -38.63 35.14
N ALA A 533 18.50 -39.69 35.65
CA ALA A 533 17.12 -40.04 35.30
C ALA A 533 16.11 -38.94 35.64
N GLU A 534 16.22 -38.32 36.82
CA GLU A 534 15.31 -37.26 37.26
C GLU A 534 15.41 -36.03 36.35
N THR A 535 16.63 -35.61 36.01
CA THR A 535 16.87 -34.47 35.11
C THR A 535 16.41 -34.76 33.69
N ALA A 536 16.64 -35.97 33.18
CA ALA A 536 16.15 -36.40 31.87
C ALA A 536 14.61 -36.36 31.81
N GLN A 537 13.94 -36.86 32.85
CA GLN A 537 12.48 -36.86 32.92
C GLN A 537 11.90 -35.45 33.04
N ALA A 538 12.54 -34.55 33.79
CA ALA A 538 12.16 -33.14 33.83
C ALA A 538 12.25 -32.49 32.44
N TYR A 539 13.36 -32.70 31.72
CA TYR A 539 13.53 -32.21 30.36
C TYR A 539 12.45 -32.74 29.40
N LEU A 540 12.18 -34.05 29.44
CA LEU A 540 11.16 -34.70 28.59
C LEU A 540 9.74 -34.17 28.87
N ARG A 541 9.43 -33.77 30.11
CA ARG A 541 8.12 -33.20 30.48
C ARG A 541 7.95 -31.72 30.15
N GLY A 542 8.97 -31.05 29.61
CA GLY A 542 8.88 -29.61 29.34
C GLY A 542 9.39 -28.71 30.47
N GLU A 543 9.81 -29.27 31.60
CA GLU A 543 10.16 -28.49 32.80
C GLU A 543 11.49 -27.73 32.61
N PRO A 544 11.67 -26.56 33.25
CA PRO A 544 12.93 -25.83 33.23
C PRO A 544 14.07 -26.63 33.88
N VAL A 545 15.16 -26.84 33.14
CA VAL A 545 16.35 -27.55 33.64
C VAL A 545 17.54 -26.59 33.75
N ASP A 546 18.16 -26.54 34.94
CA ASP A 546 19.37 -25.75 35.17
C ASP A 546 20.63 -26.55 34.75
N TRP A 547 20.99 -26.43 33.47
CA TRP A 547 22.16 -27.10 32.90
C TRP A 547 23.49 -26.73 33.58
N ARG A 548 23.58 -25.58 34.27
CA ARG A 548 24.81 -25.14 34.95
C ARG A 548 25.16 -26.03 36.13
N ARG A 549 24.17 -26.67 36.76
CA ARG A 549 24.41 -27.62 37.85
C ARG A 549 25.10 -28.90 37.37
N LEU A 550 24.76 -29.36 36.16
CA LEU A 550 25.37 -30.53 35.53
C LEU A 550 26.79 -30.24 35.00
N ALA A 551 27.07 -28.98 34.64
CA ALA A 551 28.37 -28.52 34.16
C ALA A 551 29.36 -28.13 35.28
N ALA A 552 28.98 -28.27 36.57
CA ALA A 552 29.77 -27.78 37.68
C ALA A 552 31.11 -28.54 37.85
N GLY A 553 32.23 -27.82 37.81
CA GLY A 553 33.57 -28.36 38.09
C GLY A 553 34.44 -28.67 36.87
N ARG A 554 33.92 -28.52 35.64
CA ARG A 554 34.69 -28.69 34.39
C ARG A 554 34.53 -27.47 33.47
N LYS A 555 35.61 -27.08 32.80
CA LYS A 555 35.57 -26.06 31.74
C LYS A 555 35.17 -26.75 30.42
N HIS A 556 33.91 -26.60 30.02
CA HIS A 556 33.39 -27.16 28.77
C HIS A 556 33.65 -26.23 27.58
N ARG A 557 33.67 -26.81 26.38
CA ARG A 557 33.81 -26.07 25.11
C ARG A 557 32.56 -26.28 24.26
N ILE A 558 32.14 -25.24 23.55
CA ILE A 558 31.14 -25.37 22.49
C ILE A 558 31.82 -26.02 21.29
N VAL A 559 31.19 -27.05 20.71
CA VAL A 559 31.70 -27.79 19.54
C VAL A 559 30.72 -27.71 18.38
N ARG A 560 31.22 -27.86 17.16
CA ARG A 560 30.37 -27.88 15.97
C ARG A 560 29.54 -29.16 15.93
N LEU A 561 28.23 -29.00 15.81
CA LEU A 561 27.26 -30.09 15.71
C LEU A 561 26.26 -29.78 14.59
N PRO A 562 25.58 -30.80 14.03
CA PRO A 562 24.50 -30.59 13.08
C PRO A 562 23.47 -29.56 13.59
N HIS A 563 22.96 -28.75 12.68
CA HIS A 563 21.91 -27.76 12.95
C HIS A 563 20.52 -28.39 12.86
N TYR A 564 19.49 -27.64 13.25
CA TYR A 564 18.10 -28.04 13.15
C TYR A 564 17.69 -28.45 11.72
N VAL A 565 16.89 -29.50 11.61
CA VAL A 565 16.33 -30.01 10.35
C VAL A 565 14.85 -29.64 10.28
N PHE A 566 14.48 -28.79 9.32
CA PHE A 566 13.11 -28.31 9.15
C PHE A 566 12.17 -29.38 8.56
N ASP A 567 10.92 -29.42 9.04
CA ASP A 567 9.83 -30.20 8.43
C ASP A 567 9.27 -29.44 7.23
N GLU A 568 9.72 -29.81 6.03
CA GLU A 568 9.34 -29.15 4.78
C GLU A 568 7.90 -29.52 4.40
N THR A 569 6.95 -28.67 4.79
CA THR A 569 5.53 -28.79 4.41
C THR A 569 5.13 -27.73 3.39
N THR A 570 4.25 -28.06 2.45
CA THR A 570 3.78 -27.09 1.45
C THR A 570 3.05 -25.93 2.11
N ALA A 571 3.50 -24.73 1.79
CA ALA A 571 3.05 -23.44 2.25
C ALA A 571 2.93 -22.52 1.01
N TRP A 572 1.92 -22.78 0.20
CA TRP A 572 1.64 -22.04 -1.02
C TRP A 572 0.14 -21.96 -1.25
N LEU A 573 -0.29 -20.90 -1.92
CA LEU A 573 -1.68 -20.74 -2.35
C LEU A 573 -1.80 -21.19 -3.81
N ASP A 574 -2.69 -22.15 -4.09
CA ASP A 574 -2.88 -22.66 -5.45
C ASP A 574 -3.66 -21.66 -6.32
N PHE A 575 -3.26 -21.54 -7.59
CA PHE A 575 -3.99 -20.73 -8.56
C PHE A 575 -5.20 -21.52 -9.10
N PRO A 576 -6.43 -20.97 -9.09
CA PRO A 576 -7.63 -21.68 -9.50
C PRO A 576 -7.58 -22.06 -10.98
N GLN A 577 -7.78 -23.33 -11.32
CA GLN A 577 -7.77 -23.80 -12.71
C GLN A 577 -8.97 -23.32 -13.53
N ASP A 578 -10.08 -23.01 -12.86
CA ASP A 578 -11.32 -22.55 -13.45
C ASP A 578 -11.38 -21.03 -13.65
N TRP A 579 -10.28 -20.30 -13.40
CA TRP A 579 -10.21 -18.83 -13.52
C TRP A 579 -10.80 -18.31 -14.84
N ARG A 580 -10.61 -19.04 -15.95
CA ARG A 580 -11.17 -18.67 -17.27
C ARG A 580 -12.70 -18.71 -17.29
N GLN A 581 -13.32 -19.58 -16.51
CA GLN A 581 -14.77 -19.74 -16.39
C GLN A 581 -15.34 -18.72 -15.40
N THR A 582 -14.67 -18.51 -14.27
CA THR A 582 -15.05 -17.51 -13.26
C THR A 582 -14.86 -16.08 -13.76
N MET A 583 -13.93 -15.85 -14.69
CA MET A 583 -13.69 -14.56 -15.33
C MET A 583 -14.41 -14.37 -16.67
N SER A 584 -15.39 -15.21 -17.01
CA SER A 584 -16.22 -15.06 -18.21
C SER A 584 -17.03 -13.75 -18.16
N LEU A 585 -16.35 -12.65 -18.43
CA LEU A 585 -16.90 -11.32 -18.67
C LEU A 585 -17.52 -11.31 -20.07
N GLU A 586 -18.51 -12.18 -20.30
CA GLU A 586 -19.53 -11.86 -21.28
C GLU A 586 -20.36 -10.72 -20.70
N ARG A 587 -19.97 -9.49 -21.03
CA ARG A 587 -20.93 -8.40 -21.18
C ARG A 587 -20.70 -7.73 -22.52
N THR A 588 -21.53 -8.13 -23.48
CA THR A 588 -21.94 -7.20 -24.51
C THR A 588 -22.99 -6.29 -23.90
N THR A 589 -22.59 -5.10 -23.49
CA THR A 589 -23.49 -3.95 -23.43
C THR A 589 -22.73 -2.75 -23.93
N ALA A 590 -22.91 -2.45 -25.22
CA ALA A 590 -22.77 -1.07 -25.66
C ALA A 590 -23.94 -0.31 -25.02
N GLN A 591 -23.68 0.42 -23.95
CA GLN A 591 -24.58 1.45 -23.43
C GLN A 591 -23.73 2.64 -23.01
N HIS A 592 -24.20 3.82 -23.37
CA HIS A 592 -23.47 5.06 -23.18
C HIS A 592 -23.57 5.48 -21.71
N PRO A 593 -22.52 6.03 -21.10
CA PRO A 593 -22.45 6.38 -19.67
C PRO A 593 -23.34 7.57 -19.24
N VAL A 594 -24.10 8.19 -20.16
CA VAL A 594 -25.06 9.25 -19.81
C VAL A 594 -26.39 8.59 -19.48
N THR A 595 -26.64 8.42 -18.19
CA THR A 595 -27.80 7.66 -17.74
C THR A 595 -28.78 8.49 -16.92
N HIS A 596 -28.40 9.66 -16.38
CA HIS A 596 -29.25 10.37 -15.41
C HIS A 596 -29.31 11.91 -15.58
N ASP A 597 -30.27 12.52 -14.89
CA ASP A 597 -30.51 13.96 -14.78
C ASP A 597 -31.27 14.29 -13.48
N VAL A 598 -31.35 15.57 -13.09
CA VAL A 598 -32.19 16.05 -11.98
C VAL A 598 -33.27 16.98 -12.51
N ARG A 599 -34.53 16.59 -12.35
CA ARG A 599 -35.69 17.37 -12.81
C ARG A 599 -36.51 17.91 -11.65
N LEU A 600 -37.06 19.11 -11.79
CA LEU A 600 -38.11 19.57 -10.90
C LEU A 600 -39.43 18.91 -11.28
N ARG A 601 -40.07 18.22 -10.33
CA ARG A 601 -41.38 17.62 -10.52
C ARG A 601 -42.39 18.27 -9.57
N PRO A 602 -43.62 18.56 -10.04
CA PRO A 602 -44.70 18.97 -9.17
C PRO A 602 -44.97 17.90 -8.11
N VAL A 603 -45.12 18.33 -6.86
CA VAL A 603 -45.49 17.50 -5.73
C VAL A 603 -46.72 18.11 -5.05
N PRO A 604 -47.59 17.29 -4.42
CA PRO A 604 -48.73 17.81 -3.67
C PRO A 604 -48.29 18.82 -2.60
N ALA A 605 -49.19 19.77 -2.30
CA ALA A 605 -49.03 20.64 -1.15
C ALA A 605 -49.00 19.78 0.13
N PRO A 606 -48.16 20.11 1.13
CA PRO A 606 -48.13 19.38 2.39
C PRO A 606 -49.51 19.38 3.04
N GLU A 607 -49.98 18.23 3.52
CA GLU A 607 -51.23 18.15 4.26
C GLU A 607 -51.13 19.01 5.53
N PRO A 608 -52.14 19.85 5.83
CA PRO A 608 -52.13 20.62 7.07
C PRO A 608 -52.17 19.65 8.26
N THR A 609 -51.15 19.70 9.11
CA THR A 609 -51.04 18.85 10.30
C THR A 609 -52.33 18.95 11.12
N PRO A 610 -53.01 17.83 11.46
CA PRO A 610 -54.21 17.90 12.28
C PRO A 610 -53.85 18.48 13.64
N THR A 611 -54.56 19.55 14.05
CA THR A 611 -54.51 20.08 15.41
C THR A 611 -55.06 19.03 16.38
N GLY A 612 -54.20 18.09 16.79
CA GLY A 612 -54.50 16.95 17.65
C GLY A 612 -54.09 17.22 19.10
N THR A 613 -55.02 16.92 20.01
CA THR A 613 -54.97 17.14 21.45
C THR A 613 -53.84 16.38 22.16
N GLY A 614 -52.72 17.06 22.42
CA GLY A 614 -51.64 16.64 23.31
C GLY A 614 -50.96 17.89 23.85
N THR A 615 -50.61 17.91 25.13
CA THR A 615 -50.12 19.10 25.86
C THR A 615 -48.80 19.62 25.29
N GLY A 616 -48.88 20.62 24.40
CA GLY A 616 -47.76 21.39 23.85
C GLY A 616 -48.13 22.02 22.52
N THR A 617 -48.43 23.31 22.49
CA THR A 617 -48.76 24.09 21.29
C THR A 617 -47.60 24.12 20.30
N GLY A 618 -47.72 23.44 19.16
CA GLY A 618 -46.74 23.48 18.06
C GLY A 618 -46.79 24.78 17.24
N THR A 619 -46.52 25.92 17.88
CA THR A 619 -46.13 27.15 17.17
C THR A 619 -44.62 27.25 17.23
N GLY A 620 -43.90 26.78 16.21
CA GLY A 620 -42.45 26.95 16.16
C GLY A 620 -42.08 28.43 16.23
N THR A 621 -41.28 28.82 17.22
CA THR A 621 -40.71 30.18 17.32
C THR A 621 -39.68 30.38 16.22
N MET A 622 -39.89 31.39 15.36
CA MET A 622 -39.00 31.69 14.23
C MET A 622 -38.11 32.91 14.48
N LEU A 623 -36.87 32.84 14.00
CA LEU A 623 -35.97 33.99 13.90
C LEU A 623 -35.54 34.19 12.45
N ALA A 624 -36.01 35.26 11.82
CA ALA A 624 -35.74 35.55 10.42
C ALA A 624 -34.67 36.64 10.25
N LEU A 625 -33.68 36.36 9.41
CA LEU A 625 -32.59 37.26 9.05
C LEU A 625 -32.85 37.78 7.64
N ILE A 626 -32.97 39.10 7.50
CA ILE A 626 -33.30 39.72 6.21
C ILE A 626 -32.33 40.85 5.84
N ASP A 627 -32.15 41.03 4.53
CA ASP A 627 -31.59 42.25 3.98
C ASP A 627 -32.72 43.27 3.71
N PRO A 628 -32.75 44.42 4.41
CA PRO A 628 -33.81 45.42 4.24
C PRO A 628 -33.83 46.08 2.85
N SER A 629 -32.79 45.88 2.03
CA SER A 629 -32.77 46.34 0.64
C SER A 629 -33.54 45.41 -0.32
N THR A 630 -34.04 44.27 0.16
CA THR A 630 -34.77 43.26 -0.62
C THR A 630 -36.25 43.16 -0.20
N ASP A 631 -37.05 42.46 -1.00
CA ASP A 631 -38.48 42.24 -0.71
C ASP A 631 -38.74 41.08 0.28
N ALA A 632 -37.71 40.55 0.95
CA ALA A 632 -37.83 39.39 1.85
C ALA A 632 -38.85 39.64 2.97
N GLU A 633 -38.89 40.86 3.52
CA GLU A 633 -39.82 41.22 4.60
C GLU A 633 -41.29 41.13 4.17
N ALA A 634 -41.59 41.47 2.90
CA ALA A 634 -42.96 41.44 2.38
C ALA A 634 -43.52 40.00 2.31
N VAL A 635 -42.65 39.01 2.12
CA VAL A 635 -43.02 37.59 2.10
C VAL A 635 -43.02 37.00 3.51
N LEU A 636 -42.04 37.35 4.33
CA LEU A 636 -41.84 36.75 5.65
C LEU A 636 -42.75 37.32 6.72
N ALA A 637 -42.94 38.65 6.80
CA ALA A 637 -43.77 39.26 7.84
C ALA A 637 -45.18 38.64 7.96
N PRO A 638 -45.92 38.37 6.86
CA PRO A 638 -47.22 37.68 6.94
C PRO A 638 -47.12 36.15 7.15
N ALA A 639 -45.94 35.56 7.02
CA ALA A 639 -45.68 34.13 7.22
C ALA A 639 -45.25 33.79 8.66
N LEU A 640 -44.78 34.75 9.44
CA LEU A 640 -44.33 34.56 10.82
C LEU A 640 -45.47 34.16 11.79
N THR A 641 -45.12 33.38 12.82
CA THR A 641 -45.98 32.99 13.94
C THR A 641 -45.84 33.94 15.12
N ASP A 642 -46.81 33.92 16.05
CA ASP A 642 -46.73 34.68 17.30
C ASP A 642 -45.47 34.32 18.10
N GLY A 643 -44.70 35.34 18.52
CA GLY A 643 -43.41 35.16 19.21
C GLY A 643 -42.18 35.13 18.30
N SER A 644 -42.37 35.12 16.97
CA SER A 644 -41.28 35.20 16.01
C SER A 644 -40.71 36.61 15.83
N ARG A 645 -39.45 36.72 15.41
CA ARG A 645 -38.75 38.00 15.26
C ARG A 645 -38.02 38.10 13.91
N ILE A 646 -38.00 39.31 13.35
CA ILE A 646 -37.15 39.68 12.20
C ILE A 646 -35.95 40.49 12.70
N ILE A 647 -34.76 40.13 12.24
CA ILE A 647 -33.52 40.89 12.44
C ILE A 647 -33.05 41.37 11.06
N ARG A 648 -32.86 42.68 10.92
CA ARG A 648 -32.41 43.31 9.67
C ARG A 648 -30.90 43.51 9.68
N LEU A 649 -30.25 43.35 8.53
CA LEU A 649 -28.87 43.83 8.37
C LEU A 649 -28.76 45.30 8.76
N GLY A 650 -27.75 45.65 9.57
CA GLY A 650 -27.57 46.98 10.14
C GLY A 650 -28.34 47.27 11.43
N GLU A 651 -29.18 46.34 11.91
CA GLU A 651 -29.88 46.46 13.21
C GLU A 651 -29.01 45.93 14.37
N PRO A 652 -29.01 46.55 15.56
CA PRO A 652 -28.35 45.99 16.74
C PRO A 652 -29.00 44.68 17.23
N LEU A 653 -28.19 43.67 17.56
CA LEU A 653 -28.65 42.36 18.06
C LEU A 653 -29.07 42.36 19.55
N GLY A 654 -29.47 43.51 20.10
CA GLY A 654 -29.83 43.71 21.49
C GLY A 654 -29.45 45.10 22.00
N PRO A 655 -29.84 45.50 23.22
CA PRO A 655 -29.53 46.83 23.78
C PRO A 655 -28.03 47.15 23.86
N ASP A 656 -27.20 46.12 24.12
CA ASP A 656 -25.73 46.19 24.21
C ASP A 656 -25.02 45.24 23.22
N GLY A 657 -25.76 44.73 22.23
CA GLY A 657 -25.27 43.75 21.25
C GLY A 657 -24.55 44.40 20.06
N PRO A 658 -23.71 43.65 19.32
CA PRO A 658 -23.13 44.15 18.07
C PRO A 658 -24.22 44.39 17.02
N THR A 659 -23.95 45.31 16.08
CA THR A 659 -24.77 45.47 14.88
C THR A 659 -24.68 44.21 14.01
N PHE A 660 -25.82 43.72 13.53
CA PHE A 660 -25.85 42.57 12.63
C PHE A 660 -25.24 42.93 11.28
N SER A 661 -24.11 42.29 10.97
CA SER A 661 -23.40 42.42 9.70
C SER A 661 -23.07 41.04 9.16
N ALA A 662 -23.26 40.85 7.85
CA ALA A 662 -23.07 39.55 7.19
C ALA A 662 -21.60 39.11 7.10
N ASP A 663 -20.66 40.04 7.24
CA ASP A 663 -19.21 39.82 7.22
C ASP A 663 -18.60 39.60 8.62
N SER A 664 -19.42 39.58 9.67
CA SER A 664 -18.95 39.53 11.07
C SER A 664 -19.27 38.18 11.71
N PRO A 665 -18.29 37.26 11.87
CA PRO A 665 -18.48 36.00 12.58
C PRO A 665 -19.04 36.18 13.99
N ALA A 666 -18.57 37.22 14.71
CA ALA A 666 -19.02 37.53 16.06
C ALA A 666 -20.50 37.95 16.12
N ALA A 667 -21.04 38.55 15.06
CA ALA A 667 -22.47 38.87 14.96
C ALA A 667 -23.30 37.58 14.88
N TYR A 668 -22.86 36.58 14.10
CA TYR A 668 -23.53 35.27 14.03
C TYR A 668 -23.45 34.49 15.34
N GLU A 669 -22.32 34.52 16.06
CA GLU A 669 -22.22 33.92 17.40
C GLU A 669 -23.20 34.56 18.41
N HIS A 670 -23.39 35.88 18.34
CA HIS A 670 -24.36 36.56 19.19
C HIS A 670 -25.81 36.23 18.81
N LEU A 671 -26.09 36.11 17.51
CA LEU A 671 -27.39 35.73 16.97
C LEU A 671 -27.79 34.31 17.39
N VAL A 672 -26.85 33.35 17.39
CA VAL A 672 -27.11 31.99 17.86
C VAL A 672 -27.41 31.95 19.36
N ARG A 673 -26.72 32.77 20.18
CA ARG A 673 -27.08 32.94 21.60
C ARG A 673 -28.48 33.51 21.78
N LEU A 674 -28.83 34.53 21.00
CA LEU A 674 -30.16 35.13 21.02
C LEU A 674 -31.22 34.09 20.60
N ALA A 675 -30.92 33.25 19.62
CA ALA A 675 -31.81 32.17 19.20
C ALA A 675 -32.04 31.14 20.33
N ASP A 676 -31.00 30.78 21.08
CA ASP A 676 -31.10 29.89 22.25
C ASP A 676 -31.91 30.53 23.39
N GLU A 677 -31.62 31.79 23.74
CA GLU A 677 -32.31 32.56 24.78
C GLU A 677 -33.83 32.67 24.52
N HIS A 678 -34.21 32.79 23.25
CA HIS A 678 -35.61 32.88 22.81
C HIS A 678 -36.23 31.53 22.41
N GLN A 679 -35.53 30.41 22.64
CA GLN A 679 -36.00 29.06 22.31
C GLN A 679 -36.48 28.95 20.85
N VAL A 680 -35.70 29.52 19.92
CA VAL A 680 -35.97 29.47 18.48
C VAL A 680 -35.87 28.04 18.00
N THR A 681 -36.89 27.59 17.28
CA THR A 681 -36.95 26.25 16.67
C THR A 681 -36.67 26.29 15.18
N HIS A 682 -36.91 27.43 14.53
CA HIS A 682 -36.74 27.64 13.10
C HIS A 682 -35.97 28.94 12.85
N LEU A 683 -34.76 28.85 12.31
CA LEU A 683 -33.95 30.00 11.93
C LEU A 683 -34.06 30.20 10.42
N VAL A 684 -34.64 31.33 9.99
CA VAL A 684 -34.84 31.63 8.57
C VAL A 684 -33.76 32.58 8.08
N TYR A 685 -32.86 32.08 7.25
CA TYR A 685 -31.83 32.84 6.54
C TYR A 685 -32.38 33.33 5.20
N ALA A 686 -32.74 34.62 5.11
CA ALA A 686 -33.32 35.26 3.93
C ALA A 686 -32.54 36.52 3.51
N LEU A 687 -31.21 36.47 3.60
CA LEU A 687 -30.33 37.53 3.08
C LEU A 687 -30.22 37.51 1.55
N ALA A 688 -30.46 36.33 0.95
CA ALA A 688 -30.32 36.02 -0.47
C ALA A 688 -31.66 36.14 -1.24
N PHE A 689 -32.26 37.34 -1.25
CA PHE A 689 -33.61 37.58 -1.75
C PHE A 689 -33.69 38.67 -2.84
N GLU A 690 -32.64 38.81 -3.63
CA GLU A 690 -32.52 39.77 -4.72
C GLU A 690 -33.59 39.54 -5.80
N SER A 691 -34.06 40.63 -6.42
CA SER A 691 -35.15 40.60 -7.40
C SER A 691 -34.69 40.45 -8.85
N ALA A 692 -33.39 40.54 -9.10
CA ALA A 692 -32.77 40.44 -10.41
C ALA A 692 -31.36 39.84 -10.33
N PRO A 693 -30.89 39.14 -11.38
CA PRO A 693 -29.52 38.64 -11.48
C PRO A 693 -28.49 39.76 -11.34
N ALA A 694 -27.29 39.45 -10.83
CA ALA A 694 -26.22 40.43 -10.73
C ALA A 694 -25.82 41.00 -12.11
N ALA A 695 -25.57 42.32 -12.16
CA ALA A 695 -25.25 43.03 -13.39
C ALA A 695 -23.77 42.94 -13.78
N ASP A 696 -22.88 42.78 -12.79
CA ASP A 696 -21.45 42.68 -12.97
C ASP A 696 -20.80 41.80 -11.88
N ILE A 697 -19.49 41.63 -11.99
CA ILE A 697 -18.73 40.77 -11.08
C ILE A 697 -18.56 41.37 -9.69
N GLU A 698 -18.51 42.70 -9.55
CA GLU A 698 -18.39 43.35 -8.25
C GLU A 698 -19.67 43.09 -7.43
N GLU A 699 -20.82 43.07 -8.10
CA GLU A 699 -22.09 42.69 -7.50
C GLU A 699 -22.13 41.21 -7.11
N ILE A 700 -21.63 40.29 -7.95
CA ILE A 700 -21.49 38.86 -7.58
C ILE A 700 -20.62 38.70 -6.33
N GLU A 701 -19.44 39.33 -6.29
CA GLU A 701 -18.53 39.24 -5.15
C GLU A 701 -19.17 39.79 -3.87
N SER A 702 -19.88 40.92 -3.97
CA SER A 702 -20.62 41.50 -2.85
C SER A 702 -21.76 40.59 -2.37
N ARG A 703 -22.54 40.02 -3.30
CA ARG A 703 -23.63 39.08 -2.97
C ARG A 703 -23.10 37.77 -2.39
N SER A 704 -22.02 37.20 -2.90
CA SER A 704 -21.39 36.00 -2.34
C SER A 704 -20.87 36.23 -0.92
N ALA A 705 -20.26 37.39 -0.64
CA ALA A 705 -19.85 37.77 0.71
C ALA A 705 -21.04 37.92 1.67
N LYS A 706 -22.14 38.51 1.22
CA LYS A 706 -23.35 38.68 2.03
C LYS A 706 -24.09 37.37 2.27
N ASN A 707 -24.28 36.58 1.21
CA ASN A 707 -25.24 35.47 1.15
C ASN A 707 -24.57 34.11 1.45
N LEU A 708 -23.45 33.81 0.79
CA LEU A 708 -22.81 32.50 0.93
C LEU A 708 -21.81 32.48 2.10
N HIS A 709 -20.96 33.50 2.23
CA HIS A 709 -20.05 33.61 3.38
C HIS A 709 -20.83 33.84 4.68
N GLY A 710 -21.93 34.61 4.62
CA GLY A 710 -22.84 34.76 5.75
C GLY A 710 -23.45 33.44 6.22
N LEU A 711 -23.90 32.58 5.29
CA LEU A 711 -24.41 31.25 5.61
C LEU A 711 -23.29 30.33 6.17
N PHE A 712 -22.07 30.44 5.64
CA PHE A 712 -20.89 29.76 6.19
C PHE A 712 -20.61 30.16 7.65
N HIS A 713 -20.62 31.46 7.95
CA HIS A 713 -20.43 31.95 9.33
C HIS A 713 -21.55 31.52 10.27
N LEU A 714 -22.81 31.60 9.82
CA LEU A 714 -23.95 31.11 10.59
C LEU A 714 -23.82 29.62 10.92
N SER A 715 -23.44 28.81 9.93
CA SER A 715 -23.28 27.36 10.10
C SER A 715 -22.21 27.03 11.14
N LYS A 716 -21.07 27.72 11.10
CA LYS A 716 -20.00 27.57 12.11
C LYS A 716 -20.48 27.99 13.50
N ALA A 717 -21.21 29.09 13.60
CA ALA A 717 -21.77 29.55 14.87
C ALA A 717 -22.78 28.54 15.46
N LEU A 718 -23.66 27.97 14.62
CA LEU A 718 -24.61 26.93 15.03
C LEU A 718 -23.90 25.66 15.52
N MET A 719 -22.91 25.17 14.77
CA MET A 719 -22.09 24.01 15.14
C MET A 719 -21.33 24.24 16.45
N ALA A 720 -20.68 25.40 16.60
CA ALA A 720 -19.90 25.74 17.79
C ALA A 720 -20.78 25.85 19.05
N ALA A 721 -22.02 26.31 18.90
CA ALA A 721 -22.98 26.42 20.00
C ALA A 721 -23.67 25.09 20.34
N GLY A 722 -23.51 24.03 19.53
CA GLY A 722 -24.23 22.78 19.74
C GLY A 722 -25.73 22.88 19.43
N ALA A 723 -26.12 23.81 18.55
CA ALA A 723 -27.53 24.17 18.31
C ALA A 723 -28.34 23.01 17.72
N LYS A 724 -29.62 22.94 18.09
CA LYS A 724 -30.58 21.95 17.58
C LYS A 724 -31.83 22.66 17.09
N LEU A 725 -31.90 22.92 15.79
CA LEU A 725 -32.98 23.68 15.17
C LEU A 725 -33.06 23.40 13.67
N ASP A 726 -34.16 23.84 13.05
CA ASP A 726 -34.31 23.87 11.59
C ASP A 726 -33.72 25.16 11.03
N LEU A 727 -32.77 25.05 10.10
CA LEU A 727 -32.23 26.15 9.32
C LEU A 727 -32.94 26.22 7.97
N ILE A 728 -33.73 27.28 7.76
CA ILE A 728 -34.42 27.53 6.51
C ILE A 728 -33.63 28.54 5.72
N VAL A 729 -33.15 28.16 4.55
CA VAL A 729 -32.56 29.09 3.58
C VAL A 729 -33.65 29.48 2.59
N LEU A 730 -34.15 30.71 2.72
CA LEU A 730 -35.21 31.26 1.88
C LEU A 730 -34.60 32.13 0.77
N THR A 731 -34.91 31.79 -0.48
CA THR A 731 -34.41 32.47 -1.68
C THR A 731 -35.56 32.91 -2.58
N ARG A 732 -35.30 33.90 -3.44
CA ARG A 732 -36.24 34.38 -4.44
C ARG A 732 -35.78 33.98 -5.84
N THR A 733 -36.53 33.11 -6.49
CA THR A 733 -36.28 32.67 -7.87
C THR A 733 -34.80 32.33 -8.15
N ALA A 734 -34.12 31.69 -7.19
CA ALA A 734 -32.73 31.29 -7.30
C ALA A 734 -32.57 30.01 -8.13
N ILE A 735 -33.63 29.19 -8.17
CA ILE A 735 -33.70 27.95 -8.95
C ILE A 735 -34.54 28.22 -10.19
N SER A 736 -33.98 27.93 -11.36
CA SER A 736 -34.70 28.03 -12.62
C SER A 736 -35.81 26.98 -12.59
N ALA A 737 -37.08 27.38 -12.50
CA ALA A 737 -38.20 26.44 -12.46
C ALA A 737 -38.45 25.87 -13.87
N ASP A 738 -38.56 26.76 -14.84
CA ASP A 738 -38.64 26.47 -16.26
C ASP A 738 -37.26 26.64 -16.93
N GLU A 739 -36.91 25.72 -17.82
CA GLU A 739 -35.67 25.82 -18.60
C GLU A 739 -35.67 27.10 -19.47
N GLY A 740 -34.54 27.80 -19.47
CA GLY A 740 -34.37 29.03 -20.26
C GLY A 740 -34.94 30.29 -19.60
N ASP A 741 -35.40 30.22 -18.35
CA ASP A 741 -35.80 31.41 -17.58
C ASP A 741 -34.57 32.26 -17.18
N ALA A 742 -34.19 33.17 -18.06
CA ALA A 742 -33.07 34.09 -17.85
C ALA A 742 -33.31 35.14 -16.76
N ALA A 743 -34.52 35.25 -16.19
CA ALA A 743 -34.80 36.12 -15.05
C ALA A 743 -34.41 35.49 -13.70
N THR A 744 -34.07 34.19 -13.69
CA THR A 744 -33.60 33.45 -12.52
C THR A 744 -32.35 34.08 -11.90
N VAL A 745 -32.37 34.31 -10.59
CA VAL A 745 -31.24 34.87 -9.81
C VAL A 745 -30.28 33.75 -9.40
N THR A 746 -29.61 33.16 -10.39
CA THR A 746 -28.81 31.94 -10.21
C THR A 746 -27.67 32.08 -9.20
N ASP A 747 -27.22 33.31 -8.94
CA ASP A 747 -26.19 33.67 -7.96
C ASP A 747 -26.46 33.04 -6.58
N ASN A 748 -27.74 32.92 -6.21
CA ASN A 748 -28.19 32.38 -4.93
C ASN A 748 -28.38 30.85 -4.94
N ALA A 749 -28.27 30.19 -6.09
CA ALA A 749 -28.38 28.72 -6.17
C ALA A 749 -27.26 28.02 -5.37
N ALA A 750 -26.09 28.65 -5.25
CA ALA A 750 -24.96 28.11 -4.50
C ALA A 750 -25.30 27.78 -3.04
N LEU A 751 -26.25 28.49 -2.43
CA LEU A 751 -26.68 28.23 -1.06
C LEU A 751 -27.34 26.85 -0.93
N VAL A 752 -28.03 26.36 -1.96
CA VAL A 752 -28.63 25.02 -1.97
C VAL A 752 -27.55 23.94 -1.97
N GLY A 753 -26.53 24.06 -2.82
CA GLY A 753 -25.40 23.13 -2.83
C GLY A 753 -24.67 23.10 -1.48
N PHE A 754 -24.50 24.25 -0.82
CA PHE A 754 -23.92 24.34 0.51
C PHE A 754 -24.76 23.60 1.56
N GLY A 755 -26.07 23.87 1.62
CA GLY A 755 -26.93 23.29 2.65
C GLY A 755 -27.12 21.78 2.55
N LYS A 756 -27.05 21.22 1.33
CA LYS A 756 -27.02 19.75 1.11
C LYS A 756 -25.83 19.06 1.79
N VAL A 757 -24.71 19.78 2.01
CA VAL A 757 -23.55 19.24 2.74
C VAL A 757 -23.71 19.40 4.24
N LEU A 758 -24.26 20.54 4.68
CA LEU A 758 -24.36 20.90 6.09
C LEU A 758 -25.11 19.85 6.92
N VAL A 759 -26.23 19.34 6.40
CA VAL A 759 -27.02 18.30 7.08
C VAL A 759 -26.24 16.98 7.28
N ARG A 760 -25.27 16.70 6.40
CA ARG A 760 -24.42 15.50 6.47
C ARG A 760 -23.25 15.68 7.44
N GLU A 761 -22.79 16.90 7.63
CA GLU A 761 -21.71 17.22 8.57
C GLU A 761 -22.20 17.46 9.99
N TYR A 762 -23.43 17.97 10.15
CA TYR A 762 -24.01 18.26 11.46
C TYR A 762 -25.50 17.92 11.52
N PRO A 763 -25.87 16.65 11.78
CA PRO A 763 -27.25 16.16 11.72
C PRO A 763 -28.23 16.80 12.73
N TYR A 764 -27.73 17.59 13.69
CA TYR A 764 -28.55 18.29 14.66
C TYR A 764 -29.15 19.60 14.13
N VAL A 765 -28.63 20.11 13.01
CA VAL A 765 -29.22 21.22 12.27
C VAL A 765 -29.76 20.68 10.96
N GLN A 766 -31.08 20.61 10.86
CA GLN A 766 -31.74 20.19 9.62
C GLN A 766 -31.87 21.39 8.69
N VAL A 767 -31.64 21.20 7.39
CA VAL A 767 -31.65 22.30 6.41
C VAL A 767 -32.84 22.16 5.48
N LYS A 768 -33.61 23.24 5.31
CA LYS A 768 -34.68 23.36 4.31
C LYS A 768 -34.33 24.48 3.35
N HIS A 769 -34.35 24.20 2.05
CA HIS A 769 -34.23 25.22 1.03
C HIS A 769 -35.62 25.53 0.47
N VAL A 770 -36.04 26.78 0.59
CA VAL A 770 -37.33 27.23 0.08
C VAL A 770 -37.06 28.33 -0.94
N ASP A 771 -37.39 28.08 -2.20
CA ASP A 771 -37.21 29.04 -3.28
C ASP A 771 -38.56 29.49 -3.81
N VAL A 772 -38.87 30.79 -3.72
CA VAL A 772 -40.21 31.33 -3.97
C VAL A 772 -40.20 32.40 -5.06
N ASP A 773 -41.35 32.61 -5.69
CA ASP A 773 -41.65 33.88 -6.36
C ASP A 773 -42.60 34.75 -5.50
N MET A 774 -42.83 36.00 -5.94
CA MET A 774 -43.69 36.94 -5.20
C MET A 774 -45.20 36.63 -5.30
N SER A 775 -45.59 35.64 -6.11
CA SER A 775 -46.99 35.21 -6.24
C SER A 775 -47.37 34.12 -5.24
N VAL A 776 -46.39 33.50 -4.56
CA VAL A 776 -46.62 32.47 -3.54
C VAL A 776 -47.34 33.06 -2.32
N PRO A 777 -48.47 32.49 -1.88
CA PRO A 777 -49.16 32.94 -0.68
C PRO A 777 -48.30 32.76 0.59
N ALA A 778 -48.32 33.73 1.51
CA ALA A 778 -47.58 33.66 2.77
C ALA A 778 -47.92 32.41 3.63
N ALA A 779 -49.16 31.90 3.50
CA ALA A 779 -49.57 30.66 4.16
C ALA A 779 -48.82 29.42 3.62
N ALA A 780 -48.51 29.37 2.32
CA ALA A 780 -47.74 28.29 1.72
C ALA A 780 -46.25 28.38 2.13
N VAL A 781 -45.69 29.59 2.18
CA VAL A 781 -44.33 29.82 2.71
C VAL A 781 -44.22 29.35 4.16
N ARG A 782 -45.17 29.73 5.01
CA ARG A 782 -45.23 29.27 6.41
C ARG A 782 -45.35 27.75 6.51
N ALA A 783 -46.18 27.12 5.68
CA ALA A 783 -46.37 25.68 5.69
C ALA A 783 -45.09 24.93 5.32
N GLU A 784 -44.28 25.45 4.38
CA GLU A 784 -43.00 24.82 4.04
C GLU A 784 -41.94 25.02 5.13
N ILE A 785 -41.89 26.21 5.75
CA ILE A 785 -40.96 26.48 6.88
C ILE A 785 -41.21 25.49 8.03
N LEU A 786 -42.47 25.31 8.42
CA LEU A 786 -42.89 24.52 9.58
C LEU A 786 -43.11 23.03 9.27
N GLY A 787 -43.13 22.63 8.00
CA GLY A 787 -43.44 21.25 7.60
C GLY A 787 -42.27 20.30 7.84
N ASP A 788 -42.56 19.00 8.03
CA ASP A 788 -41.55 17.98 8.35
C ASP A 788 -40.73 17.50 7.13
N ALA A 789 -40.90 18.15 5.98
CA ALA A 789 -40.30 17.72 4.73
C ALA A 789 -39.04 18.53 4.41
N TYR A 790 -37.89 17.87 4.37
CA TYR A 790 -36.57 18.49 4.16
C TYR A 790 -36.14 18.50 2.68
N GLY A 791 -35.03 19.17 2.40
CA GLY A 791 -34.48 19.36 1.05
C GLY A 791 -34.93 20.65 0.36
N LEU A 792 -34.84 20.68 -0.98
CA LEU A 792 -35.23 21.83 -1.81
C LEU A 792 -36.72 21.75 -2.20
N SER A 793 -37.46 22.81 -1.89
CA SER A 793 -38.81 23.06 -2.35
C SER A 793 -38.87 24.36 -3.17
N VAL A 794 -39.32 24.24 -4.42
CA VAL A 794 -39.49 25.37 -5.34
C VAL A 794 -40.98 25.69 -5.45
N LEU A 795 -41.37 26.90 -5.05
CA LEU A 795 -42.75 27.38 -5.03
C LEU A 795 -42.93 28.47 -6.10
N ARG A 796 -43.91 28.28 -6.99
CA ARG A 796 -44.31 29.24 -8.03
C ARG A 796 -45.83 29.34 -8.07
N GLY A 797 -46.39 30.46 -7.59
CA GLY A 797 -47.84 30.58 -7.37
C GLY A 797 -48.39 29.47 -6.44
N GLU A 798 -49.31 28.65 -6.96
CA GLU A 798 -49.86 27.49 -6.24
C GLU A 798 -49.07 26.18 -6.49
N GLN A 799 -48.08 26.20 -7.38
CA GLN A 799 -47.28 25.02 -7.70
C GLN A 799 -46.13 24.85 -6.71
N ARG A 800 -45.99 23.62 -6.22
CA ARG A 800 -44.87 23.16 -5.38
C ARG A 800 -44.11 22.09 -6.14
N MET A 801 -42.80 22.23 -6.25
CA MET A 801 -41.93 21.31 -6.97
C MET A 801 -40.74 20.88 -6.13
N ARG A 802 -40.22 19.68 -6.42
CA ARG A 802 -39.01 19.13 -5.80
C ARG A 802 -38.08 18.52 -6.83
N GLU A 803 -36.80 18.44 -6.48
CA GLU A 803 -35.82 17.72 -7.28
C GLU A 803 -36.08 16.21 -7.24
N VAL A 804 -36.11 15.61 -8.43
CA VAL A 804 -36.18 14.17 -8.65
C VAL A 804 -35.01 13.77 -9.54
N PHE A 805 -34.18 12.87 -9.05
CA PHE A 805 -33.15 12.20 -9.82
C PHE A 805 -33.82 11.17 -10.72
N VAL A 806 -33.64 11.33 -12.03
CA VAL A 806 -34.32 10.52 -13.05
C VAL A 806 -33.29 9.85 -13.94
N GLU A 807 -33.63 8.67 -14.43
CA GLU A 807 -32.91 8.09 -15.55
C GLU A 807 -33.35 8.80 -16.83
N VAL A 808 -32.41 9.13 -17.70
CA VAL A 808 -32.69 9.72 -19.01
C VAL A 808 -32.32 8.71 -20.08
N PRO A 809 -33.13 8.61 -21.15
CA PRO A 809 -32.75 7.80 -22.31
C PRO A 809 -31.36 8.21 -22.77
N ASP A 810 -30.60 7.22 -23.27
CA ASP A 810 -29.36 7.44 -24.00
C ASP A 810 -29.53 8.64 -24.93
N ILE A 811 -28.46 9.42 -25.13
CA ILE A 811 -28.45 10.46 -26.15
C ILE A 811 -28.53 9.75 -27.51
N GLU A 812 -29.75 9.38 -27.93
CA GLU A 812 -30.03 8.91 -29.26
C GLU A 812 -29.69 10.06 -30.20
N LEU A 813 -28.67 9.86 -31.05
CA LEU A 813 -28.52 10.59 -32.30
C LEU A 813 -29.73 10.20 -33.18
N THR A 814 -30.91 10.73 -32.85
CA THR A 814 -32.18 10.30 -33.45
C THR A 814 -32.13 10.44 -34.98
N THR A 815 -32.48 9.35 -35.66
CA THR A 815 -32.75 9.37 -37.11
C THR A 815 -33.95 10.29 -37.37
N GLY A 816 -33.68 11.52 -37.79
CA GLY A 816 -34.70 12.54 -38.09
C GLY A 816 -34.32 13.96 -37.64
N ASP A 817 -33.36 14.11 -36.73
CA ASP A 817 -32.71 15.39 -36.41
C ASP A 817 -31.72 15.77 -37.54
N PRO A 818 -31.47 17.05 -37.86
CA PRO A 818 -30.66 17.44 -39.02
C PRO A 818 -29.16 17.20 -38.78
N GLY A 819 -28.77 15.94 -38.66
CA GLY A 819 -27.39 15.50 -38.44
C GLY A 819 -26.75 16.02 -37.15
N PRO A 820 -25.52 15.58 -36.84
CA PRO A 820 -24.75 16.14 -35.74
C PRO A 820 -24.54 17.63 -36.00
N ARG A 821 -24.96 18.50 -35.07
CA ARG A 821 -24.56 19.92 -35.12
C ARG A 821 -23.04 19.99 -35.00
N PRO A 822 -22.31 20.47 -36.02
CA PRO A 822 -20.88 20.67 -35.88
C PRO A 822 -20.65 21.84 -34.90
N TYR A 823 -20.07 21.55 -33.73
CA TYR A 823 -19.68 22.56 -32.74
C TYR A 823 -18.21 23.00 -32.90
N LEU A 824 -17.41 22.22 -33.63
CA LEU A 824 -16.05 22.58 -34.03
C LEU A 824 -16.02 23.09 -35.48
N ARG A 825 -15.46 24.30 -35.68
CA ARG A 825 -15.34 24.98 -36.97
C ARG A 825 -13.87 25.03 -37.38
N SER A 826 -13.59 24.79 -38.66
CA SER A 826 -12.27 25.09 -39.23
C SER A 826 -11.97 26.59 -39.08
N GLY A 827 -10.77 26.91 -38.61
CA GLY A 827 -10.31 28.24 -38.21
C GLY A 827 -10.86 28.75 -36.87
N GLY A 828 -11.64 27.96 -36.13
CA GLY A 828 -12.31 28.39 -34.89
C GLY A 828 -11.37 28.51 -33.68
N THR A 829 -11.75 29.33 -32.70
CA THR A 829 -10.99 29.55 -31.45
C THR A 829 -11.73 29.00 -30.24
N TYR A 830 -11.11 28.06 -29.52
CA TYR A 830 -11.69 27.34 -28.39
C TYR A 830 -10.90 27.58 -27.11
N LEU A 831 -11.57 28.06 -26.07
CA LEU A 831 -10.95 28.38 -24.78
C LEU A 831 -11.18 27.27 -23.76
N ILE A 832 -10.12 26.79 -23.11
CA ILE A 832 -10.18 25.78 -22.04
C ILE A 832 -9.54 26.35 -20.77
N THR A 833 -10.35 26.60 -19.73
CA THR A 833 -9.82 26.96 -18.40
C THR A 833 -9.41 25.71 -17.63
N GLY A 834 -8.34 25.78 -16.84
CA GLY A 834 -7.70 24.57 -16.32
C GLY A 834 -7.00 23.77 -17.44
N GLY A 835 -6.68 24.44 -18.55
CA GLY A 835 -6.31 23.82 -19.83
C GLY A 835 -5.02 23.00 -19.80
N THR A 836 -4.09 23.29 -18.89
CA THR A 836 -2.87 22.48 -18.70
C THR A 836 -3.03 21.38 -17.65
N GLY A 837 -4.21 21.23 -17.04
CA GLY A 837 -4.56 20.10 -16.20
C GLY A 837 -4.87 18.86 -17.04
N ALA A 838 -4.89 17.68 -16.42
CA ALA A 838 -5.04 16.41 -17.15
C ALA A 838 -6.34 16.35 -17.98
N LEU A 839 -7.48 16.78 -17.40
CA LEU A 839 -8.76 16.86 -18.12
C LEU A 839 -8.74 17.90 -19.24
N GLY A 840 -8.17 19.08 -19.00
CA GLY A 840 -8.07 20.15 -20.00
C GLY A 840 -7.25 19.73 -21.21
N LEU A 841 -6.13 19.04 -20.99
CA LEU A 841 -5.29 18.49 -22.05
C LEU A 841 -5.97 17.35 -22.82
N ALA A 842 -6.72 16.49 -22.13
CA ALA A 842 -7.49 15.42 -22.77
C ALA A 842 -8.55 15.99 -23.73
N VAL A 843 -9.31 17.00 -23.28
CA VAL A 843 -10.31 17.70 -24.13
C VAL A 843 -9.63 18.42 -25.30
N ALA A 844 -8.52 19.11 -25.06
CA ALA A 844 -7.78 19.80 -26.11
C ALA A 844 -7.32 18.84 -27.22
N ARG A 845 -6.81 17.66 -26.84
CA ARG A 845 -6.40 16.61 -27.77
C ARG A 845 -7.59 16.02 -28.53
N ASP A 846 -8.71 15.80 -27.86
CA ASP A 846 -9.93 15.29 -28.47
C ASP A 846 -10.47 16.29 -29.53
N PHE A 847 -10.52 17.58 -29.19
CA PHE A 847 -10.93 18.63 -30.13
C PHE A 847 -10.01 18.72 -31.34
N ALA A 848 -8.68 18.69 -31.13
CA ALA A 848 -7.70 18.71 -32.23
C ALA A 848 -7.78 17.46 -33.12
N THR A 849 -8.13 16.30 -32.53
CA THR A 849 -8.35 15.05 -33.28
C THR A 849 -9.62 15.16 -34.14
N ALA A 850 -10.69 15.74 -33.60
CA ALA A 850 -11.96 15.90 -34.29
C ALA A 850 -11.93 17.00 -35.37
N GLN A 851 -11.19 18.09 -35.13
CA GLN A 851 -10.97 19.18 -36.10
C GLN A 851 -9.52 19.69 -36.00
N PRO A 852 -8.64 19.28 -36.94
CA PRO A 852 -7.25 19.72 -36.98
C PRO A 852 -7.05 21.23 -37.10
N ASP A 853 -7.86 21.92 -37.91
CA ASP A 853 -7.68 23.35 -38.19
C ASP A 853 -8.41 24.22 -37.15
N ILE A 854 -7.92 24.25 -35.91
CA ILE A 854 -8.46 25.10 -34.82
C ILE A 854 -7.35 25.76 -34.01
N THR A 855 -7.70 26.82 -33.28
CA THR A 855 -6.88 27.38 -32.20
C THR A 855 -7.44 26.97 -30.85
N VAL A 856 -6.66 26.24 -30.04
CA VAL A 856 -7.00 25.87 -28.67
C VAL A 856 -6.21 26.73 -27.69
N VAL A 857 -6.91 27.48 -26.85
CA VAL A 857 -6.33 28.34 -25.81
C VAL A 857 -6.42 27.64 -24.46
N LEU A 858 -5.28 27.30 -23.87
CA LEU A 858 -5.15 26.65 -22.57
C LEU A 858 -4.86 27.70 -21.49
N LEU A 859 -5.88 28.12 -20.74
CA LEU A 859 -5.72 28.99 -19.57
C LEU A 859 -5.44 28.15 -18.32
N SER A 860 -4.37 28.45 -17.59
CA SER A 860 -4.08 27.84 -16.29
C SER A 860 -3.25 28.75 -15.39
N ARG A 861 -3.33 28.55 -14.06
CA ARG A 861 -2.60 29.38 -13.06
C ARG A 861 -1.09 29.43 -13.28
N SER A 862 -0.49 28.27 -13.61
CA SER A 862 0.96 28.14 -13.77
C SER A 862 1.43 28.39 -15.21
N GLY A 863 0.52 28.37 -16.19
CA GLY A 863 0.86 28.42 -17.61
C GLY A 863 1.86 27.33 -18.03
N LEU A 864 2.61 27.62 -19.09
CA LEU A 864 3.78 26.85 -19.52
C LEU A 864 4.99 27.79 -19.63
N PRO A 865 6.22 27.28 -19.50
CA PRO A 865 7.42 28.06 -19.80
C PRO A 865 7.38 28.65 -21.22
N PRO A 866 8.09 29.76 -21.50
CA PRO A 866 8.21 30.31 -22.85
C PRO A 866 8.69 29.26 -23.84
N ARG A 867 8.11 29.24 -25.05
CA ARG A 867 8.35 28.20 -26.07
C ARG A 867 9.81 28.07 -26.47
N GLU A 868 10.54 29.19 -26.48
CA GLU A 868 11.96 29.26 -26.83
C GLU A 868 12.83 28.44 -25.87
N ARG A 869 12.33 28.21 -24.65
CA ARG A 869 13.02 27.46 -23.60
C ARG A 869 12.64 25.98 -23.55
N TRP A 870 11.69 25.51 -24.38
CA TRP A 870 11.23 24.12 -24.32
C TRP A 870 12.34 23.12 -24.68
N ASP A 871 13.23 23.49 -25.61
CA ASP A 871 14.36 22.65 -26.03
C ASP A 871 15.56 22.74 -25.08
N GLU A 872 15.58 23.72 -24.17
CA GLU A 872 16.60 23.90 -23.14
C GLU A 872 16.29 23.11 -21.86
N LEU A 873 15.08 22.59 -21.73
CA LEU A 873 14.69 21.76 -20.58
C LEU A 873 15.40 20.40 -20.70
N PRO A 874 16.19 19.98 -19.71
CA PRO A 874 17.02 18.79 -19.82
C PRO A 874 16.18 17.54 -20.03
N ALA A 875 16.66 16.60 -20.85
CA ALA A 875 15.99 15.32 -21.10
C ALA A 875 15.76 14.49 -19.81
N SER A 876 16.58 14.71 -18.77
CA SER A 876 16.38 14.14 -17.42
C SER A 876 15.15 14.71 -16.68
N ALA A 877 14.54 15.78 -17.18
CA ALA A 877 13.26 16.28 -16.73
C ALA A 877 12.07 15.53 -17.35
N SER A 878 12.30 14.44 -18.09
CA SER A 878 11.24 13.56 -18.63
C SER A 878 10.34 12.92 -17.55
N GLU A 879 10.68 13.09 -16.27
CA GLU A 879 9.84 12.73 -15.11
C GLU A 879 9.13 13.93 -14.45
N SER A 880 9.40 15.17 -14.87
CA SER A 880 8.74 16.34 -14.30
C SER A 880 7.37 16.57 -14.95
N ALA A 881 6.34 16.84 -14.14
CA ALA A 881 4.98 17.12 -14.61
C ALA A 881 4.89 18.26 -15.65
N VAL A 882 5.87 19.17 -15.68
CA VAL A 882 5.93 20.27 -16.67
C VAL A 882 6.34 19.75 -18.05
N THR A 883 7.33 18.84 -18.12
CA THR A 883 7.81 18.25 -19.38
C THR A 883 6.74 17.40 -20.03
N THR A 884 6.00 16.60 -19.24
CA THR A 884 4.85 15.82 -19.74
C THR A 884 3.79 16.72 -20.36
N ARG A 885 3.45 17.85 -19.72
CA ARG A 885 2.48 18.82 -20.27
C ARG A 885 2.98 19.45 -21.57
N ILE A 886 4.26 19.80 -21.65
CA ILE A 886 4.88 20.34 -22.88
C ILE A 886 4.80 19.32 -24.01
N GLN A 887 5.13 18.05 -23.74
CA GLN A 887 5.05 16.98 -24.73
C GLN A 887 3.61 16.78 -25.21
N THR A 888 2.63 16.74 -24.29
CA THR A 888 1.21 16.65 -24.68
C THR A 888 0.78 17.83 -25.56
N VAL A 889 1.25 19.05 -25.29
CA VAL A 889 0.97 20.19 -26.17
C VAL A 889 1.60 20.00 -27.56
N ARG A 890 2.85 19.53 -27.65
CA ARG A 890 3.47 19.20 -28.94
C ARG A 890 2.69 18.13 -29.71
N ASP A 891 2.17 17.13 -29.00
CA ASP A 891 1.36 16.07 -29.61
C ASP A 891 0.03 16.62 -30.15
N ILE A 892 -0.60 17.57 -29.44
CA ILE A 892 -1.81 18.26 -29.91
C ILE A 892 -1.51 19.10 -31.16
N GLU A 893 -0.37 19.79 -31.20
CA GLU A 893 0.05 20.56 -32.38
C GLU A 893 0.38 19.69 -33.58
N ALA A 894 0.92 18.49 -33.35
CA ALA A 894 1.17 17.50 -34.40
C ALA A 894 -0.12 16.98 -35.06
N LEU A 895 -1.27 17.10 -34.40
CA LEU A 895 -2.59 16.81 -34.97
C LEU A 895 -3.09 17.91 -35.91
N GLY A 896 -2.42 19.08 -35.97
CA GLY A 896 -2.74 20.20 -36.85
C GLY A 896 -3.28 21.44 -36.14
N ALA A 897 -3.65 21.34 -34.85
CA ALA A 897 -4.21 22.45 -34.09
C ALA A 897 -3.11 23.44 -33.66
N ARG A 898 -3.48 24.71 -33.54
CA ARG A 898 -2.63 25.74 -32.93
C ARG A 898 -2.91 25.82 -31.43
N VAL A 899 -1.90 25.65 -30.58
CA VAL A 899 -2.08 25.72 -29.12
C VAL A 899 -1.50 27.01 -28.53
N LEU A 900 -2.30 27.75 -27.76
CA LEU A 900 -1.89 28.96 -27.03
C LEU A 900 -2.02 28.71 -25.54
N ALA A 901 -0.91 28.65 -24.81
CA ALA A 901 -0.93 28.51 -23.36
C ALA A 901 -0.79 29.87 -22.67
N MET A 902 -1.66 30.17 -21.72
CA MET A 902 -1.70 31.45 -21.00
C MET A 902 -1.74 31.23 -19.48
N ALA A 903 -0.87 31.95 -18.76
CA ALA A 903 -0.79 31.92 -17.30
C ALA A 903 -1.84 32.87 -16.69
N VAL A 904 -3.04 32.37 -16.43
CA VAL A 904 -4.16 33.14 -15.86
C VAL A 904 -4.91 32.25 -14.87
N ASP A 905 -5.13 32.75 -13.65
CA ASP A 905 -6.02 32.12 -12.70
C ASP A 905 -7.48 32.41 -13.08
N ALA A 906 -8.27 31.38 -13.32
CA ALA A 906 -9.69 31.56 -13.62
C ALA A 906 -10.45 32.17 -12.43
N GLY A 907 -10.01 31.90 -11.18
CA GLY A 907 -10.60 32.49 -9.98
C GLY A 907 -10.29 33.98 -9.78
N ASP A 908 -9.35 34.54 -10.55
CA ASP A 908 -9.12 35.99 -10.65
C ASP A 908 -10.01 36.55 -11.75
N SER A 909 -11.18 37.04 -11.35
CA SER A 909 -12.19 37.54 -12.27
C SER A 909 -11.70 38.67 -13.18
N LYS A 910 -10.82 39.53 -12.68
CA LYS A 910 -10.28 40.66 -13.46
C LYS A 910 -9.28 40.17 -14.49
N ALA A 911 -8.33 39.32 -14.08
CA ALA A 911 -7.36 38.73 -14.98
C ALA A 911 -8.05 37.86 -16.06
N LEU A 912 -9.10 37.12 -15.70
CA LEU A 912 -9.89 36.33 -16.64
C LEU A 912 -10.64 37.21 -17.66
N ALA A 913 -11.29 38.28 -17.22
CA ALA A 913 -11.97 39.23 -18.11
C ALA A 913 -10.99 39.90 -19.09
N GLU A 914 -9.83 40.33 -18.60
CA GLU A 914 -8.75 40.90 -19.42
C GLU A 914 -8.23 39.88 -20.44
N ALA A 915 -8.03 38.62 -20.04
CA ALA A 915 -7.60 37.56 -20.94
C ALA A 915 -8.64 37.27 -22.04
N VAL A 916 -9.93 37.20 -21.70
CA VAL A 916 -11.00 37.01 -22.68
C VAL A 916 -11.09 38.19 -23.65
N ALA A 917 -10.95 39.42 -23.15
CA ALA A 917 -10.93 40.61 -24.00
C ALA A 917 -9.72 40.61 -24.97
N GLN A 918 -8.53 40.24 -24.48
CA GLN A 918 -7.33 40.12 -25.29
C GLN A 918 -7.48 39.04 -26.38
N LEU A 919 -8.00 37.87 -26.03
CA LEU A 919 -8.25 36.79 -26.99
C LEU A 919 -9.20 37.22 -28.11
N ARG A 920 -10.25 37.98 -27.77
CA ARG A 920 -11.18 38.54 -28.76
C ARG A 920 -10.52 39.61 -29.64
N ALA A 921 -9.63 40.42 -29.08
CA ALA A 921 -8.87 41.38 -29.87
C ALA A 921 -7.91 40.70 -30.86
N ASP A 922 -7.27 39.61 -30.45
CA ASP A 922 -6.25 38.90 -31.25
C ASP A 922 -6.84 37.92 -32.27
N HIS A 923 -7.94 37.26 -31.92
CA HIS A 923 -8.52 36.16 -32.70
C HIS A 923 -9.96 36.43 -33.19
N GLY A 924 -10.55 37.56 -32.81
CA GLY A 924 -11.92 37.92 -33.16
C GLY A 924 -12.95 37.33 -32.18
N ARG A 925 -13.58 36.21 -32.57
CA ARG A 925 -14.61 35.55 -31.76
C ARG A 925 -14.02 34.34 -31.04
N ILE A 926 -14.53 34.05 -29.84
CA ILE A 926 -14.35 32.75 -29.19
C ILE A 926 -15.53 31.87 -29.61
N ASP A 927 -15.27 30.78 -30.33
CA ASP A 927 -16.31 29.91 -30.88
C ASP A 927 -16.85 28.91 -29.83
N GLY A 928 -16.04 28.52 -28.84
CA GLY A 928 -16.47 27.61 -27.77
C GLY A 928 -15.61 27.72 -26.52
N ILE A 929 -16.20 27.42 -25.36
CA ILE A 929 -15.53 27.48 -24.06
C ILE A 929 -15.75 26.17 -23.29
N VAL A 930 -14.67 25.60 -22.76
CA VAL A 930 -14.71 24.49 -21.80
C VAL A 930 -14.17 24.99 -20.46
N HIS A 931 -15.04 25.10 -19.47
CA HIS A 931 -14.70 25.53 -18.13
C HIS A 931 -14.36 24.32 -17.24
N ALA A 932 -13.11 23.84 -17.34
CA ALA A 932 -12.58 22.72 -16.56
C ALA A 932 -11.74 23.15 -15.33
N ALA A 933 -11.71 24.45 -15.00
CA ALA A 933 -11.02 24.92 -13.81
C ALA A 933 -11.78 24.51 -12.54
N GLY A 934 -11.03 24.12 -11.52
CA GLY A 934 -11.60 23.71 -10.24
C GLY A 934 -10.52 23.41 -9.23
N LEU A 935 -10.88 23.57 -7.96
CA LEU A 935 -10.13 23.10 -6.81
C LEU A 935 -11.01 22.08 -6.09
N PRO A 936 -10.42 21.03 -5.49
CA PRO A 936 -11.20 20.13 -4.66
C PRO A 936 -11.70 20.87 -3.41
N GLY A 937 -12.86 20.45 -2.90
CA GLY A 937 -13.24 20.76 -1.52
C GLY A 937 -12.25 20.12 -0.54
N GLY A 938 -12.34 20.50 0.73
CA GLY A 938 -11.52 19.88 1.78
C GLY A 938 -11.91 20.35 3.17
N SER A 939 -11.89 19.43 4.13
CA SER A 939 -12.29 19.66 5.53
C SER A 939 -13.77 20.00 5.71
N THR A 940 -14.35 19.64 6.86
CA THR A 940 -15.74 20.00 7.19
C THR A 940 -15.86 21.50 7.46
N VAL A 941 -17.06 22.07 7.29
CA VAL A 941 -17.38 23.50 7.49
C VAL A 941 -16.84 24.04 8.81
N MET A 942 -16.89 23.22 9.87
CA MET A 942 -16.38 23.59 11.19
C MET A 942 -14.88 23.98 11.17
N PHE A 943 -14.05 23.22 10.44
CA PHE A 943 -12.60 23.41 10.40
C PHE A 943 -12.11 24.16 9.16
N ARG A 944 -12.96 24.30 8.14
CA ARG A 944 -12.66 25.02 6.91
C ARG A 944 -12.40 26.50 7.18
N GLN A 945 -11.38 27.07 6.54
CA GLN A 945 -11.09 28.51 6.55
C GLN A 945 -11.81 29.21 5.40
N LEU A 946 -12.15 30.50 5.59
CA LEU A 946 -12.96 31.24 4.64
C LEU A 946 -12.23 31.50 3.31
N ASP A 947 -10.93 31.78 3.35
CA ASP A 947 -10.09 31.98 2.17
C ASP A 947 -9.98 30.72 1.31
N GLU A 948 -9.84 29.55 1.94
CA GLU A 948 -9.86 28.26 1.25
C GLU A 948 -11.24 27.96 0.63
N PHE A 949 -12.32 28.23 1.38
CA PHE A 949 -13.70 28.12 0.90
C PHE A 949 -13.92 29.01 -0.33
N ASP A 950 -13.52 30.27 -0.24
CA ASP A 950 -13.70 31.26 -1.29
C ASP A 950 -12.90 30.91 -2.54
N ALA A 951 -11.67 30.40 -2.40
CA ALA A 951 -10.86 29.96 -3.54
C ALA A 951 -11.57 28.89 -4.39
N VAL A 952 -12.26 27.93 -3.76
CA VAL A 952 -13.04 26.89 -4.47
C VAL A 952 -14.25 27.50 -5.18
N VAL A 953 -14.97 28.41 -4.52
CA VAL A 953 -16.16 29.08 -5.08
C VAL A 953 -15.76 29.95 -6.27
N ARG A 954 -14.73 30.79 -6.14
CA ARG A 954 -14.25 31.69 -7.21
C ARG A 954 -13.83 30.94 -8.47
N ALA A 955 -13.16 29.80 -8.31
CA ALA A 955 -12.65 28.99 -9.42
C ALA A 955 -13.76 28.42 -10.33
N LYS A 956 -15.02 28.41 -9.87
CA LYS A 956 -16.18 27.90 -10.61
C LYS A 956 -17.27 28.96 -10.79
N LEU A 957 -17.83 29.47 -9.70
CA LEU A 957 -18.96 30.40 -9.71
C LEU A 957 -18.59 31.73 -10.40
N HIS A 958 -17.54 32.39 -9.90
CA HIS A 958 -17.13 33.71 -10.41
C HIS A 958 -16.59 33.57 -11.83
N SER A 959 -15.79 32.51 -12.08
CA SER A 959 -15.26 32.19 -13.40
C SER A 959 -16.36 32.02 -14.45
N ALA A 960 -17.40 31.23 -14.15
CA ALA A 960 -18.51 31.00 -15.07
C ALA A 960 -19.31 32.28 -15.36
N PHE A 961 -19.54 33.12 -14.35
CA PHE A 961 -20.16 34.43 -14.53
C PHE A 961 -19.34 35.31 -15.49
N VAL A 962 -18.02 35.43 -15.27
CA VAL A 962 -17.12 36.25 -16.09
C VAL A 962 -17.06 35.75 -17.53
N LEU A 963 -16.98 34.42 -17.74
CA LEU A 963 -16.94 33.82 -19.08
C LEU A 963 -18.23 34.13 -19.87
N LYS A 964 -19.40 34.04 -19.22
CA LYS A 964 -20.68 34.40 -19.81
C LYS A 964 -20.76 35.89 -20.14
N GLU A 965 -20.46 36.76 -19.17
CA GLU A 965 -20.68 38.20 -19.35
C GLU A 965 -19.66 38.81 -20.34
N SER A 966 -18.40 38.39 -20.27
CA SER A 966 -17.33 38.86 -21.17
C SER A 966 -17.57 38.50 -22.64
N THR A 967 -18.42 37.50 -22.90
CA THR A 967 -18.79 37.04 -24.25
C THR A 967 -20.21 37.40 -24.65
N ARG A 968 -21.00 38.07 -23.81
CA ARG A 968 -22.43 38.37 -24.07
C ARG A 968 -22.71 39.10 -25.39
N THR A 969 -21.79 39.95 -25.84
CA THR A 969 -21.92 40.72 -27.09
C THR A 969 -21.71 39.90 -28.36
N ASP A 970 -20.91 38.84 -28.29
CA ASP A 970 -20.61 37.91 -29.38
C ASP A 970 -20.48 36.50 -28.78
N PRO A 971 -21.63 35.88 -28.41
CA PRO A 971 -21.63 34.67 -27.59
C PRO A 971 -20.98 33.49 -28.33
N PRO A 972 -20.24 32.60 -27.65
CA PRO A 972 -19.73 31.37 -28.26
C PRO A 972 -20.89 30.47 -28.69
N ASP A 973 -20.60 29.48 -29.53
CA ASP A 973 -21.58 28.46 -29.89
C ASP A 973 -21.94 27.59 -28.67
N PHE A 974 -20.97 27.37 -27.77
CA PHE A 974 -21.19 26.67 -26.51
C PHE A 974 -20.29 27.14 -25.35
N ILE A 975 -20.78 26.94 -24.13
CA ILE A 975 -20.00 26.97 -22.89
C ILE A 975 -20.29 25.67 -22.14
N ALA A 976 -19.28 24.80 -22.01
CA ALA A 976 -19.36 23.54 -21.27
C ALA A 976 -18.72 23.70 -19.89
N HIS A 977 -19.52 23.69 -18.84
CA HIS A 977 -19.09 23.71 -17.45
C HIS A 977 -18.84 22.30 -16.94
N PHE A 978 -17.62 22.05 -16.45
CA PHE A 978 -17.31 20.83 -15.75
C PHE A 978 -17.83 20.96 -14.32
N SER A 979 -19.06 20.50 -14.12
CA SER A 979 -19.70 20.38 -12.82
C SER A 979 -19.31 19.05 -12.16
N SER A 980 -20.01 18.65 -11.11
CA SER A 980 -19.76 17.39 -10.41
C SER A 980 -21.04 16.83 -9.82
N VAL A 981 -21.11 15.50 -9.76
CA VAL A 981 -22.18 14.79 -9.05
C VAL A 981 -22.33 15.21 -7.59
N ALA A 982 -21.29 15.81 -7.00
CA ALA A 982 -21.34 16.41 -5.67
C ALA A 982 -22.38 17.54 -5.54
N SER A 983 -22.87 18.14 -6.63
CA SER A 983 -23.98 19.10 -6.56
C SER A 983 -25.31 18.44 -6.14
N VAL A 984 -25.46 17.14 -6.41
CA VAL A 984 -26.65 16.35 -6.08
C VAL A 984 -26.39 15.43 -4.89
N PHE A 985 -25.25 14.73 -4.93
CA PHE A 985 -24.82 13.73 -3.95
C PHE A 985 -23.49 14.13 -3.29
N PRO A 986 -23.45 15.22 -2.49
CA PRO A 986 -22.23 15.67 -1.86
C PRO A 986 -21.74 14.76 -0.72
N ALA A 987 -20.43 14.61 -0.61
CA ALA A 987 -19.79 14.02 0.57
C ALA A 987 -19.51 15.08 1.66
N PRO A 988 -19.37 14.69 2.94
CA PRO A 988 -18.83 15.58 3.97
C PRO A 988 -17.50 16.21 3.55
N GLY A 989 -17.30 17.47 3.87
CA GLY A 989 -16.12 18.26 3.51
C GLY A 989 -16.16 18.90 2.12
N GLN A 990 -17.31 18.90 1.45
CA GLN A 990 -17.47 19.44 0.08
C GLN A 990 -18.42 20.65 0.01
N ALA A 991 -18.64 21.38 1.10
CA ALA A 991 -19.65 22.45 1.15
C ALA A 991 -19.42 23.57 0.13
N ASP A 992 -18.17 24.02 -0.05
CA ASP A 992 -17.76 24.98 -1.08
C ASP A 992 -17.88 24.42 -2.49
N TYR A 993 -17.40 23.20 -2.68
CA TYR A 993 -17.38 22.51 -3.97
C TYR A 993 -18.80 22.23 -4.48
N ALA A 994 -19.68 21.71 -3.62
CA ALA A 994 -21.08 21.46 -3.93
C ALA A 994 -21.82 22.78 -4.24
N ALA A 995 -21.60 23.83 -3.43
CA ALA A 995 -22.16 25.16 -3.68
C ALA A 995 -21.77 25.70 -5.07
N ALA A 996 -20.48 25.64 -5.41
CA ALA A 996 -19.97 26.17 -6.65
C ALA A 996 -20.47 25.39 -7.89
N ASN A 997 -20.52 24.06 -7.81
CA ASN A 997 -21.03 23.23 -8.91
C ASN A 997 -22.56 23.34 -9.06
N TYR A 998 -23.31 23.45 -7.96
CA TYR A 998 -24.77 23.63 -8.03
C TYR A 998 -25.18 24.96 -8.68
N TYR A 999 -24.33 26.01 -8.55
CA TYR A 999 -24.46 27.23 -9.34
C TYR A 999 -24.28 26.97 -10.84
N LEU A 1000 -23.26 26.21 -11.25
CA LEU A 1000 -23.01 25.89 -12.68
C LEU A 1000 -24.22 25.17 -13.30
N ASP A 1001 -24.81 24.22 -12.58
CA ASP A 1001 -25.98 23.46 -13.02
C ASP A 1001 -27.18 24.38 -13.29
N ASN A 1002 -27.46 25.29 -12.35
CA ASN A 1002 -28.58 26.23 -12.45
C ASN A 1002 -28.32 27.35 -13.47
N LEU A 1003 -27.07 27.79 -13.61
CA LEU A 1003 -26.69 28.74 -14.64
C LEU A 1003 -26.96 28.15 -16.03
N ALA A 1004 -26.49 26.93 -16.30
CA ALA A 1004 -26.71 26.27 -17.58
C ALA A 1004 -28.20 26.07 -17.87
N ARG A 1005 -28.97 25.61 -16.88
CA ARG A 1005 -30.43 25.44 -16.97
C ARG A 1005 -31.17 26.75 -17.28
N SER A 1006 -30.82 27.84 -16.60
CA SER A 1006 -31.43 29.17 -16.81
C SER A 1006 -31.17 29.74 -18.21
N GLN A 1007 -30.11 29.29 -18.88
CA GLN A 1007 -29.71 29.76 -20.21
C GLN A 1007 -30.09 28.77 -21.33
N SER A 1008 -30.82 27.68 -21.00
CA SER A 1008 -31.29 26.68 -21.97
C SER A 1008 -32.06 27.34 -23.13
N GLY A 1009 -31.86 26.85 -24.36
CA GLY A 1009 -32.50 27.39 -25.56
C GLY A 1009 -32.00 28.78 -26.03
N GLY A 1010 -30.96 29.32 -25.39
CA GLY A 1010 -30.33 30.59 -25.79
C GLY A 1010 -29.47 30.51 -27.07
N ARG A 1011 -28.82 31.64 -27.43
CA ARG A 1011 -27.90 31.71 -28.59
C ARG A 1011 -26.59 30.94 -28.38
N CYS A 1012 -26.19 30.76 -27.13
CA CYS A 1012 -25.05 29.94 -26.72
C CYS A 1012 -25.61 28.67 -26.07
N HIS A 1013 -25.13 27.50 -26.50
CA HIS A 1013 -25.43 26.24 -25.84
C HIS A 1013 -24.66 26.13 -24.53
N MET A 1014 -25.34 26.34 -23.40
CA MET A 1014 -24.71 26.25 -22.09
C MET A 1014 -25.00 24.87 -21.50
N LEU A 1015 -23.94 24.10 -21.25
CA LEU A 1015 -24.00 22.72 -20.79
C LEU A 1015 -23.27 22.58 -19.46
N ALA A 1016 -23.93 22.10 -18.42
CA ALA A 1016 -23.27 21.60 -17.21
C ALA A 1016 -23.15 20.07 -17.27
N VAL A 1017 -21.94 19.53 -17.04
CA VAL A 1017 -21.72 18.08 -16.97
C VAL A 1017 -21.30 17.69 -15.56
N ASP A 1018 -22.14 16.92 -14.89
CA ASP A 1018 -21.92 16.44 -13.53
C ASP A 1018 -21.07 15.18 -13.57
N TRP A 1019 -19.75 15.35 -13.43
CA TRP A 1019 -18.80 14.25 -13.52
C TRP A 1019 -18.76 13.40 -12.26
N VAL A 1020 -18.84 12.07 -12.42
CA VAL A 1020 -18.34 11.09 -11.44
C VAL A 1020 -16.81 11.06 -11.46
N ALA A 1021 -16.20 10.27 -10.57
CA ALA A 1021 -14.76 10.08 -10.54
C ALA A 1021 -14.22 9.53 -11.87
N TRP A 1022 -13.13 10.11 -12.39
CA TRP A 1022 -12.43 9.61 -13.57
C TRP A 1022 -11.39 8.57 -13.16
N LYS A 1023 -11.27 7.49 -13.94
CA LYS A 1023 -10.47 6.30 -13.56
C LYS A 1023 -8.97 6.51 -13.71
N GLU A 1024 -8.55 7.24 -14.75
CA GLU A 1024 -7.15 7.32 -15.19
C GLU A 1024 -6.51 8.69 -15.00
N ILE A 1025 -7.31 9.77 -14.97
CA ILE A 1025 -6.81 11.14 -14.94
C ILE A 1025 -7.67 12.06 -14.06
N GLY A 1026 -7.13 13.23 -13.70
CA GLY A 1026 -7.85 14.27 -12.97
C GLY A 1026 -7.78 14.10 -11.45
N MET A 1027 -8.49 14.96 -10.73
CA MET A 1027 -8.37 15.09 -9.27
C MET A 1027 -8.66 13.77 -8.53
N ALA A 1028 -9.56 12.92 -9.03
CA ALA A 1028 -9.86 11.64 -8.39
C ALA A 1028 -8.63 10.73 -8.30
N VAL A 1029 -7.75 10.73 -9.30
CA VAL A 1029 -6.50 9.95 -9.29
C VAL A 1029 -5.47 10.60 -8.37
N ASP A 1030 -5.31 11.92 -8.46
CA ASP A 1030 -4.34 12.67 -7.64
C ASP A 1030 -4.60 12.49 -6.13
N TYR A 1031 -5.85 12.26 -5.73
CA TYR A 1031 -6.27 12.05 -4.33
C TYR A 1031 -6.65 10.60 -3.98
N GLY A 1032 -6.48 9.64 -4.90
CA GLY A 1032 -6.75 8.21 -4.66
C GLY A 1032 -8.22 7.84 -4.44
N THR A 1033 -9.15 8.58 -5.04
CA THR A 1033 -10.61 8.40 -4.96
C THR A 1033 -11.24 7.93 -6.28
N ASN A 1034 -10.46 7.31 -7.16
CA ASN A 1034 -10.86 6.86 -8.51
C ASN A 1034 -11.52 5.45 -8.55
N GLY A 1035 -12.02 4.95 -7.41
CA GLY A 1035 -12.76 3.69 -7.31
C GLY A 1035 -14.27 3.83 -7.52
N ASP A 1036 -14.96 2.71 -7.71
CA ASP A 1036 -16.42 2.67 -7.81
C ASP A 1036 -17.05 3.00 -6.44
N THR A 1037 -18.10 3.85 -6.46
CA THR A 1037 -18.88 4.23 -5.28
C THR A 1037 -20.35 3.87 -5.50
N MET A 1038 -21.30 4.76 -5.16
CA MET A 1038 -22.69 4.69 -5.67
C MET A 1038 -22.73 4.81 -7.20
N PHE A 1039 -21.68 5.38 -7.80
CA PHE A 1039 -21.49 5.48 -9.23
C PHE A 1039 -20.18 4.82 -9.64
N LYS A 1040 -20.15 4.23 -10.84
CA LYS A 1040 -18.92 3.65 -11.39
C LYS A 1040 -17.94 4.74 -11.81
N ALA A 1041 -16.65 4.53 -11.56
CA ALA A 1041 -15.60 5.42 -12.04
C ALA A 1041 -15.52 5.36 -13.57
N LEU A 1042 -15.34 6.51 -14.21
CA LEU A 1042 -15.47 6.68 -15.65
C LEU A 1042 -14.09 6.59 -16.34
N PRO A 1043 -13.89 5.69 -17.32
CA PRO A 1043 -12.70 5.72 -18.16
C PRO A 1043 -12.59 7.02 -18.97
N THR A 1044 -11.38 7.48 -19.28
CA THR A 1044 -11.16 8.78 -19.94
C THR A 1044 -11.85 8.88 -21.29
N ALA A 1045 -11.71 7.85 -22.13
CA ALA A 1045 -12.32 7.81 -23.45
C ALA A 1045 -13.85 7.89 -23.39
N VAL A 1046 -14.44 7.26 -22.37
CA VAL A 1046 -15.88 7.26 -22.12
C VAL A 1046 -16.34 8.64 -21.65
N GLY A 1047 -15.58 9.31 -20.78
CA GLY A 1047 -15.82 10.69 -20.37
C GLY A 1047 -15.77 11.69 -21.53
N LEU A 1048 -14.80 11.56 -22.44
CA LEU A 1048 -14.74 12.40 -23.64
C LEU A 1048 -15.94 12.18 -24.57
N ALA A 1049 -16.38 10.92 -24.74
CA ALA A 1049 -17.58 10.62 -25.52
C ALA A 1049 -18.86 11.24 -24.93
N VAL A 1050 -18.98 11.33 -23.60
CA VAL A 1050 -20.09 12.05 -22.93
C VAL A 1050 -20.07 13.52 -23.27
N LEU A 1051 -18.89 14.14 -23.20
CA LEU A 1051 -18.74 15.56 -23.49
C LEU A 1051 -19.14 15.85 -24.95
N ASP A 1052 -18.66 15.07 -25.91
CA ASP A 1052 -19.03 15.21 -27.32
C ASP A 1052 -20.55 15.04 -27.51
N ALA A 1053 -21.17 14.02 -26.92
CA ALA A 1053 -22.60 13.78 -27.01
C ALA A 1053 -23.41 14.94 -26.41
N GLY A 1054 -22.98 15.48 -25.26
CA GLY A 1054 -23.61 16.64 -24.63
C GLY A 1054 -23.53 17.92 -25.46
N LEU A 1055 -22.37 18.20 -26.04
CA LEU A 1055 -22.14 19.35 -26.92
C LEU A 1055 -22.98 19.30 -28.19
N ARG A 1056 -23.29 18.10 -28.69
CA ARG A 1056 -24.18 17.90 -29.86
C ARG A 1056 -25.66 17.91 -29.49
N SER A 1057 -25.99 17.68 -28.22
CA SER A 1057 -27.37 17.66 -27.73
C SER A 1057 -27.93 19.06 -27.51
N GLY A 1058 -29.25 19.17 -27.33
CA GLY A 1058 -29.90 20.39 -26.85
C GLY A 1058 -30.05 20.48 -25.32
N ARG A 1059 -29.38 19.60 -24.56
CA ARG A 1059 -29.55 19.50 -23.11
C ARG A 1059 -28.68 20.51 -22.37
N SER A 1060 -29.27 21.18 -21.38
CA SER A 1060 -28.54 22.14 -20.53
C SER A 1060 -27.73 21.47 -19.41
N ARG A 1061 -28.03 20.20 -19.09
CA ARG A 1061 -27.37 19.43 -18.05
C ARG A 1061 -27.23 17.96 -18.42
N LEU A 1062 -26.14 17.32 -18.00
CA LEU A 1062 -25.92 15.88 -18.08
C LEU A 1062 -25.29 15.34 -16.80
N PHE A 1063 -25.77 14.19 -16.31
CA PHE A 1063 -25.09 13.43 -15.27
C PHE A 1063 -24.21 12.34 -15.94
N ALA A 1064 -22.89 12.46 -15.78
CA ALA A 1064 -21.92 11.64 -16.49
C ALA A 1064 -21.41 10.51 -15.60
N GLY A 1065 -22.10 9.37 -15.63
CA GLY A 1065 -21.73 8.16 -14.90
C GLY A 1065 -22.92 7.22 -14.68
N GLU A 1066 -22.63 5.93 -14.58
CA GLU A 1066 -23.62 4.88 -14.34
C GLU A 1066 -23.77 4.63 -12.83
N LEU A 1067 -25.01 4.43 -12.38
CA LEU A 1067 -25.27 3.91 -11.05
C LEU A 1067 -24.64 2.53 -10.87
N ASN A 1068 -23.91 2.35 -9.77
CA ASN A 1068 -23.33 1.07 -9.39
C ASN A 1068 -24.36 0.23 -8.64
N TYR A 1069 -25.40 -0.22 -9.35
CA TYR A 1069 -26.51 -1.00 -8.82
C TYR A 1069 -26.07 -2.27 -8.06
N GLY A 1070 -24.92 -2.86 -8.42
CA GLY A 1070 -24.37 -4.04 -7.76
C GLY A 1070 -23.40 -3.75 -6.60
N GLY A 1071 -23.14 -2.48 -6.32
CA GLY A 1071 -22.23 -2.04 -5.26
C GLY A 1071 -22.89 -1.98 -3.89
N GLU A 1072 -22.12 -2.22 -2.83
CA GLU A 1072 -22.62 -2.24 -1.45
C GLU A 1072 -23.13 -0.87 -0.98
N LEU A 1073 -22.66 0.22 -1.60
CA LEU A 1073 -23.01 1.60 -1.24
C LEU A 1073 -24.31 2.09 -1.88
N ILE A 1074 -24.99 1.30 -2.73
CA ILE A 1074 -26.17 1.75 -3.48
C ILE A 1074 -27.31 2.23 -2.56
N HIS A 1075 -27.43 1.64 -1.36
CA HIS A 1075 -28.44 2.00 -0.36
C HIS A 1075 -28.32 3.45 0.14
N LEU A 1076 -27.14 4.07 0.03
CA LEU A 1076 -26.90 5.44 0.47
C LEU A 1076 -27.65 6.47 -0.37
N LEU A 1077 -28.11 6.15 -1.59
CA LEU A 1077 -28.89 7.08 -2.43
C LEU A 1077 -30.13 7.63 -1.70
N ARG A 1078 -30.78 6.81 -0.87
CA ARG A 1078 -31.97 7.19 -0.08
C ARG A 1078 -31.67 8.15 1.06
N SER A 1079 -30.39 8.33 1.42
CA SER A 1079 -29.98 9.21 2.51
C SER A 1079 -29.74 10.65 2.06
N TYR A 1080 -29.93 10.97 0.77
CA TYR A 1080 -29.71 12.31 0.22
C TYR A 1080 -31.02 13.06 0.03
N ASP A 1081 -30.96 14.39 0.12
CA ASP A 1081 -32.10 15.30 -0.04
C ASP A 1081 -32.48 15.49 -1.53
N VAL A 1082 -32.69 14.39 -2.24
CA VAL A 1082 -33.21 14.33 -3.62
C VAL A 1082 -34.10 13.10 -3.75
N ALA A 1083 -35.29 13.25 -4.32
CA ALA A 1083 -36.17 12.10 -4.55
C ALA A 1083 -35.64 11.26 -5.73
N LEU A 1084 -35.85 9.95 -5.70
CA LEU A 1084 -35.55 9.07 -6.83
C LEU A 1084 -36.82 8.89 -7.69
N SER A 1085 -36.67 8.72 -9.00
CA SER A 1085 -37.80 8.30 -9.85
C SER A 1085 -38.21 6.86 -9.55
N ASP A 1086 -39.48 6.55 -9.77
CA ASP A 1086 -40.06 5.22 -9.50
C ASP A 1086 -39.22 4.06 -10.09
N ASP A 1087 -38.65 4.24 -11.29
CA ASP A 1087 -37.82 3.23 -11.96
C ASP A 1087 -36.49 2.96 -11.23
N ILE A 1088 -35.83 4.03 -10.76
CA ILE A 1088 -34.57 3.92 -9.99
C ILE A 1088 -34.88 3.34 -8.62
N GLU A 1089 -35.96 3.81 -7.97
CA GLU A 1089 -36.39 3.34 -6.66
C GLU A 1089 -36.69 1.83 -6.68
N ALA A 1090 -37.40 1.35 -7.71
CA ALA A 1090 -37.69 -0.06 -7.91
C ALA A 1090 -36.42 -0.88 -8.16
N THR A 1091 -35.48 -0.36 -8.96
CA THR A 1091 -34.21 -1.04 -9.26
C THR A 1091 -33.32 -1.10 -8.02
N VAL A 1092 -33.19 -0.01 -7.26
CA VAL A 1092 -32.45 0.02 -5.98
C VAL A 1092 -33.05 -0.98 -5.00
N GLN A 1093 -34.38 -1.02 -4.85
CA GLN A 1093 -35.05 -1.98 -3.98
C GLN A 1093 -34.80 -3.43 -4.39
N GLN A 1094 -34.86 -3.73 -5.70
CA GLN A 1094 -34.57 -5.06 -6.23
C GLN A 1094 -33.11 -5.48 -5.96
N GLN A 1095 -32.16 -4.56 -6.14
CA GLN A 1095 -30.74 -4.85 -5.91
C GLN A 1095 -30.40 -4.95 -4.43
N MET A 1096 -31.07 -4.18 -3.56
CA MET A 1096 -30.97 -4.37 -2.10
C MET A 1096 -31.46 -5.76 -1.70
N HIS A 1097 -32.58 -6.23 -2.24
CA HIS A 1097 -33.04 -7.61 -2.01
C HIS A 1097 -32.05 -8.64 -2.58
N ALA A 1098 -31.45 -8.38 -3.75
CA ALA A 1098 -30.42 -9.24 -4.31
C ALA A 1098 -29.11 -9.22 -3.50
N LEU A 1099 -28.76 -8.09 -2.87
CA LEU A 1099 -27.63 -7.94 -1.96
C LEU A 1099 -27.90 -8.68 -0.65
N GLU A 1100 -29.09 -8.57 -0.08
CA GLU A 1100 -29.55 -9.36 1.06
C GLU A 1100 -29.51 -10.86 0.74
N GLU A 1101 -29.98 -11.28 -0.44
CA GLU A 1101 -29.86 -12.66 -0.91
C GLU A 1101 -28.41 -13.09 -1.15
N ARG A 1102 -27.54 -12.21 -1.65
CA ARG A 1102 -26.11 -12.47 -1.83
C ARG A 1102 -25.40 -12.59 -0.49
N LEU A 1103 -25.70 -11.72 0.47
CA LEU A 1103 -25.19 -11.78 1.84
C LEU A 1103 -25.71 -13.05 2.52
N ALA A 1104 -26.96 -13.42 2.31
CA ALA A 1104 -27.53 -14.68 2.77
C ALA A 1104 -26.83 -15.89 2.12
N LYS A 1105 -26.60 -15.86 0.80
CA LYS A 1105 -25.84 -16.90 0.07
C LYS A 1105 -24.37 -16.95 0.49
N ALA A 1106 -23.74 -15.82 0.80
CA ALA A 1106 -22.37 -15.76 1.30
C ALA A 1106 -22.29 -16.32 2.72
N THR A 1107 -23.26 -15.98 3.58
CA THR A 1107 -23.46 -16.56 4.90
C THR A 1107 -23.67 -18.08 4.79
N ASP A 1108 -24.51 -18.54 3.86
CA ASP A 1108 -24.80 -19.95 3.60
C ASP A 1108 -23.58 -20.69 3.01
N LYS A 1109 -22.80 -20.01 2.15
CA LYS A 1109 -21.53 -20.53 1.62
C LYS A 1109 -20.49 -20.64 2.73
N ILE A 1110 -20.35 -19.66 3.61
CA ILE A 1110 -19.45 -19.72 4.77
C ILE A 1110 -19.88 -20.87 5.67
N ARG A 1111 -21.17 -21.00 5.98
CA ARG A 1111 -21.71 -22.12 6.77
C ARG A 1111 -21.40 -23.47 6.13
N THR A 1112 -21.72 -23.63 4.84
CA THR A 1112 -21.44 -24.85 4.07
C THR A 1112 -19.93 -25.18 4.05
N THR A 1113 -19.08 -24.15 3.92
CA THR A 1113 -17.62 -24.31 3.93
C THR A 1113 -17.14 -24.80 5.29
N ILE A 1114 -17.65 -24.23 6.39
CA ILE A 1114 -17.35 -24.67 7.75
C ILE A 1114 -17.89 -26.10 7.99
N GLU A 1115 -19.10 -26.42 7.53
CA GLU A 1115 -19.67 -27.78 7.64
C GLU A 1115 -18.83 -28.83 6.90
N ALA A 1116 -18.24 -28.46 5.76
CA ALA A 1116 -17.38 -29.33 4.97
C ALA A 1116 -15.98 -29.54 5.58
N VAL A 1117 -15.55 -28.68 6.52
CA VAL A 1117 -14.26 -28.82 7.20
C VAL A 1117 -14.28 -30.08 8.06
N THR A 1118 -13.34 -30.98 7.78
CA THR A 1118 -13.09 -32.15 8.62
C THR A 1118 -12.00 -31.78 9.63
N VAL A 1119 -12.29 -31.94 10.92
CA VAL A 1119 -11.35 -31.69 12.02
C VAL A 1119 -11.46 -32.82 13.04
N HIS A 1120 -10.32 -33.28 13.54
CA HIS A 1120 -10.27 -34.21 14.68
C HIS A 1120 -9.91 -33.45 15.94
N LEU A 1121 -10.70 -33.61 17.01
CA LEU A 1121 -10.42 -33.03 18.32
C LEU A 1121 -9.65 -34.02 19.20
N ASP A 1122 -8.63 -33.51 19.88
CA ASP A 1122 -7.82 -34.19 20.89
C ASP A 1122 -7.99 -33.50 22.27
N GLY A 1123 -7.32 -33.98 23.32
CA GLY A 1123 -7.29 -33.33 24.64
C GLY A 1123 -8.16 -33.96 25.73
N ARG A 1124 -9.08 -34.88 25.40
CA ARG A 1124 -9.86 -35.67 26.37
C ARG A 1124 -9.64 -37.18 26.21
N PRO A 1125 -9.40 -37.94 27.30
CA PRO A 1125 -9.10 -39.39 27.22
C PRO A 1125 -10.25 -40.27 26.72
N ASP A 1126 -11.48 -39.79 26.79
CA ASP A 1126 -12.70 -40.49 26.37
C ASP A 1126 -13.18 -40.10 24.96
N GLU A 1127 -12.52 -39.13 24.31
CA GLU A 1127 -12.81 -38.63 22.96
C GLU A 1127 -14.29 -38.20 22.75
N GLN A 1128 -14.97 -37.76 23.81
CA GLN A 1128 -16.34 -37.26 23.75
C GLN A 1128 -16.38 -35.73 23.69
N TYR A 1129 -16.95 -35.20 22.60
CA TYR A 1129 -17.07 -33.76 22.32
C TYR A 1129 -18.50 -33.40 21.94
N SER A 1130 -18.96 -32.21 22.31
CA SER A 1130 -20.28 -31.68 21.95
C SER A 1130 -20.34 -31.26 20.48
N ASP A 1131 -21.55 -31.17 19.91
CA ASP A 1131 -21.74 -30.66 18.55
C ASP A 1131 -21.27 -29.20 18.41
N VAL A 1132 -21.34 -28.41 19.49
CA VAL A 1132 -20.85 -27.03 19.52
C VAL A 1132 -19.33 -27.01 19.55
N GLU A 1133 -18.68 -27.85 20.36
CA GLU A 1133 -17.21 -27.99 20.37
C GLU A 1133 -16.69 -28.38 18.97
N LEU A 1134 -17.35 -29.34 18.30
CA LEU A 1134 -16.97 -29.76 16.94
C LEU A 1134 -17.16 -28.65 15.91
N SER A 1135 -18.20 -27.82 16.01
CA SER A 1135 -18.42 -26.72 15.07
C SER A 1135 -17.51 -25.51 15.31
N VAL A 1136 -17.19 -25.20 16.57
CA VAL A 1136 -16.15 -24.24 16.91
C VAL A 1136 -14.79 -24.71 16.40
N ALA A 1137 -14.47 -26.00 16.59
CA ALA A 1137 -13.25 -26.60 16.06
C ALA A 1137 -13.17 -26.49 14.54
N ARG A 1138 -14.28 -26.65 13.81
CA ARG A 1138 -14.32 -26.42 12.35
C ARG A 1138 -14.06 -24.98 11.98
N CYS A 1139 -14.61 -24.01 12.73
CA CYS A 1139 -14.36 -22.59 12.51
C CYS A 1139 -12.88 -22.24 12.68
N LEU A 1140 -12.26 -22.75 13.75
CA LEU A 1140 -10.83 -22.59 14.05
C LEU A 1140 -9.97 -23.30 12.99
N ALA A 1141 -10.30 -24.55 12.65
CA ALA A 1141 -9.61 -25.34 11.64
C ALA A 1141 -9.62 -24.67 10.26
N LEU A 1142 -10.75 -24.08 9.85
CA LEU A 1142 -10.84 -23.34 8.60
C LEU A 1142 -9.93 -22.11 8.58
N ALA A 1143 -9.92 -21.35 9.69
CA ALA A 1143 -9.14 -20.14 9.84
C ALA A 1143 -7.63 -20.44 9.90
N PHE A 1144 -7.23 -21.44 10.69
CA PHE A 1144 -5.84 -21.79 10.91
C PHE A 1144 -5.26 -22.78 9.88
N GLY A 1145 -6.10 -23.54 9.20
CA GLY A 1145 -5.71 -24.60 8.26
C GLY A 1145 -5.24 -25.88 8.94
N TYR A 1146 -5.68 -26.17 10.16
CA TYR A 1146 -5.39 -27.42 10.88
C TYR A 1146 -6.43 -28.51 10.57
N ASP A 1147 -6.00 -29.76 10.50
CA ASP A 1147 -6.86 -30.95 10.40
C ASP A 1147 -7.09 -31.64 11.76
N ARG A 1148 -6.28 -31.31 12.78
CA ARG A 1148 -6.42 -31.74 14.17
C ARG A 1148 -6.23 -30.57 15.12
N LEU A 1149 -7.03 -30.50 16.18
CA LEU A 1149 -6.97 -29.46 17.22
C LEU A 1149 -7.08 -30.09 18.61
N ASP A 1150 -6.36 -29.56 19.59
CA ASP A 1150 -6.58 -29.89 20.99
C ASP A 1150 -7.70 -28.98 21.54
N VAL A 1151 -8.72 -29.58 22.16
CA VAL A 1151 -9.89 -28.83 22.64
C VAL A 1151 -9.54 -27.81 23.72
N GLU A 1152 -8.46 -28.06 24.47
CA GLU A 1152 -7.98 -27.20 25.56
C GLU A 1152 -6.84 -26.27 25.14
N ALA A 1153 -6.44 -26.27 23.85
CA ALA A 1153 -5.41 -25.37 23.38
C ALA A 1153 -5.90 -23.92 23.36
N ASP A 1154 -5.11 -23.02 23.95
CA ASP A 1154 -5.33 -21.58 23.90
C ASP A 1154 -5.19 -21.07 22.45
N PHE A 1155 -6.06 -20.14 22.07
CA PHE A 1155 -6.08 -19.50 20.76
C PHE A 1155 -4.72 -18.98 20.30
N PHE A 1156 -3.93 -18.37 21.20
CA PHE A 1156 -2.60 -17.87 20.87
C PHE A 1156 -1.57 -18.99 20.74
N ASP A 1157 -1.71 -20.06 21.53
CA ASP A 1157 -0.86 -21.26 21.41
C ASP A 1157 -1.10 -22.00 20.10
N LEU A 1158 -2.30 -21.88 19.51
CA LEU A 1158 -2.60 -22.35 18.16
C LEU A 1158 -2.00 -21.48 17.05
N GLY A 1159 -1.46 -20.31 17.38
CA GLY A 1159 -0.86 -19.33 16.45
C GLY A 1159 -1.79 -18.17 16.07
N GLY A 1160 -2.84 -17.94 16.86
CA GLY A 1160 -3.78 -16.83 16.71
C GLY A 1160 -3.16 -15.44 16.85
N ASP A 1161 -3.64 -14.50 16.03
CA ASP A 1161 -3.32 -13.08 16.09
C ASP A 1161 -4.59 -12.23 15.99
N SER A 1162 -4.45 -10.90 16.05
CA SER A 1162 -5.60 -9.98 16.04
C SER A 1162 -6.41 -10.02 14.74
N LEU A 1163 -5.83 -10.37 13.59
CA LEU A 1163 -6.54 -10.48 12.31
C LEU A 1163 -7.27 -11.81 12.19
N MET A 1164 -6.63 -12.90 12.65
CA MET A 1164 -7.27 -14.21 12.74
C MET A 1164 -8.41 -14.21 13.75
N ALA A 1165 -8.29 -13.45 14.85
CA ALA A 1165 -9.33 -13.31 15.85
C ALA A 1165 -10.63 -12.76 15.23
N THR A 1166 -10.54 -11.73 14.38
CA THR A 1166 -11.69 -11.19 13.65
C THR A 1166 -12.33 -12.22 12.72
N THR A 1167 -11.50 -13.01 12.04
CA THR A 1167 -11.99 -14.05 11.12
C THR A 1167 -12.69 -15.17 11.87
N VAL A 1168 -12.10 -15.67 12.95
CA VAL A 1168 -12.66 -16.74 13.79
C VAL A 1168 -13.96 -16.28 14.44
N ALA A 1169 -13.99 -15.09 15.03
CA ALA A 1169 -15.20 -14.53 15.61
C ALA A 1169 -16.32 -14.41 14.57
N ASN A 1170 -16.01 -13.95 13.36
CA ASN A 1170 -16.97 -13.88 12.27
C ASN A 1170 -17.47 -15.27 11.82
N HIS A 1171 -16.59 -16.27 11.68
CA HIS A 1171 -16.99 -17.64 11.38
C HIS A 1171 -17.95 -18.21 12.43
N ILE A 1172 -17.64 -17.99 13.71
CA ILE A 1172 -18.47 -18.41 14.84
C ILE A 1172 -19.84 -17.72 14.79
N ALA A 1173 -19.87 -16.40 14.68
CA ALA A 1173 -21.10 -15.62 14.62
C ALA A 1173 -22.00 -16.06 13.46
N VAL A 1174 -21.42 -16.21 12.26
CA VAL A 1174 -22.13 -16.62 11.03
C VAL A 1174 -22.65 -18.06 11.12
N TYR A 1175 -21.83 -18.99 11.61
CA TYR A 1175 -22.19 -20.41 11.68
C TYR A 1175 -23.27 -20.66 12.74
N HIS A 1176 -23.08 -20.10 13.93
CA HIS A 1176 -23.96 -20.34 15.06
C HIS A 1176 -25.17 -19.40 15.13
N GLY A 1177 -25.19 -18.32 14.33
CA GLY A 1177 -26.28 -17.35 14.30
C GLY A 1177 -26.38 -16.53 15.58
N VAL A 1178 -25.25 -16.27 16.25
CA VAL A 1178 -25.16 -15.55 17.54
C VAL A 1178 -24.36 -14.25 17.35
N SER A 1179 -24.54 -13.29 18.25
CA SER A 1179 -23.63 -12.14 18.36
C SER A 1179 -22.37 -12.62 19.07
N TYR A 1180 -21.26 -12.74 18.34
CA TYR A 1180 -19.98 -13.18 18.88
C TYR A 1180 -18.86 -12.35 18.24
N ASP A 1181 -18.04 -11.70 19.06
CA ASP A 1181 -17.01 -10.78 18.59
C ASP A 1181 -15.59 -11.16 19.07
N VAL A 1182 -14.61 -10.30 18.77
CA VAL A 1182 -13.22 -10.52 19.15
C VAL A 1182 -13.01 -10.42 20.66
N ALA A 1183 -13.78 -9.58 21.36
CA ALA A 1183 -13.68 -9.48 22.81
C ALA A 1183 -14.15 -10.77 23.48
N ASP A 1184 -15.21 -11.39 22.96
CA ASP A 1184 -15.70 -12.70 23.41
C ASP A 1184 -14.62 -13.78 23.22
N LEU A 1185 -14.03 -13.86 22.02
CA LEU A 1185 -12.93 -14.80 21.72
C LEU A 1185 -11.68 -14.60 22.60
N LEU A 1186 -11.40 -13.37 23.03
CA LEU A 1186 -10.25 -13.08 23.89
C LEU A 1186 -10.52 -13.38 25.37
N ALA A 1187 -11.79 -13.47 25.76
CA ALA A 1187 -12.22 -13.89 27.09
C ALA A 1187 -12.19 -15.43 27.20
N ASP A 1188 -12.71 -16.12 26.18
CA ASP A 1188 -12.80 -17.58 26.10
C ASP A 1188 -11.83 -18.10 25.04
N ARG A 1189 -10.71 -18.67 25.48
CA ARG A 1189 -9.54 -18.87 24.60
C ARG A 1189 -9.38 -20.28 24.12
N THR A 1190 -10.06 -21.24 24.75
CA THR A 1190 -10.03 -22.65 24.31
C THR A 1190 -11.29 -23.01 23.53
N THR A 1191 -11.20 -24.07 22.71
CA THR A 1191 -12.37 -24.56 21.96
C THR A 1191 -13.54 -24.90 22.90
N ALA A 1192 -13.23 -25.46 24.08
CA ALA A 1192 -14.22 -25.79 25.10
C ALA A 1192 -14.89 -24.54 25.72
N GLU A 1193 -14.11 -23.52 26.09
CA GLU A 1193 -14.63 -22.28 26.67
C GLU A 1193 -15.51 -21.53 25.67
N ILE A 1194 -15.06 -21.43 24.40
CA ILE A 1194 -15.82 -20.80 23.33
C ILE A 1194 -17.15 -21.53 23.11
N ALA A 1195 -17.13 -22.87 23.08
CA ALA A 1195 -18.33 -23.67 22.90
C ALA A 1195 -19.34 -23.45 24.04
N TYR A 1196 -18.86 -23.42 25.29
CA TYR A 1196 -19.69 -23.13 26.45
C TYR A 1196 -20.33 -21.74 26.37
N HIS A 1197 -19.57 -20.72 25.98
CA HIS A 1197 -20.12 -19.36 25.78
C HIS A 1197 -21.19 -19.32 24.69
N ILE A 1198 -20.97 -20.00 23.56
CA ILE A 1198 -21.96 -20.07 22.47
C ILE A 1198 -23.24 -20.77 22.92
N GLU A 1199 -23.14 -21.81 23.75
CA GLU A 1199 -24.31 -22.48 24.36
C GLU A 1199 -25.09 -21.50 25.24
N ASP A 1200 -24.41 -20.73 26.10
CA ASP A 1200 -25.02 -19.68 26.92
C ASP A 1200 -25.71 -18.58 26.07
N LEU A 1201 -25.08 -18.13 24.97
CA LEU A 1201 -25.67 -17.15 24.05
C LEU A 1201 -26.92 -17.69 23.33
N ARG A 1202 -26.92 -18.97 22.97
CA ARG A 1202 -28.08 -19.62 22.35
C ARG A 1202 -29.24 -19.72 23.33
N ASP A 1203 -28.97 -20.09 24.58
CA ASP A 1203 -29.98 -20.17 25.64
C ASP A 1203 -30.54 -18.78 25.98
N PHE A 1204 -29.70 -17.74 25.97
CA PHE A 1204 -30.14 -16.36 26.16
C PHE A 1204 -31.03 -15.86 25.00
N ALA A 1205 -30.65 -16.15 23.75
CA ALA A 1205 -31.45 -15.82 22.57
C ALA A 1205 -32.80 -16.57 22.56
N ALA A 1206 -32.81 -17.83 22.98
CA ALA A 1206 -34.02 -18.65 23.09
C ALA A 1206 -34.96 -18.24 24.24
N SER A 1207 -34.44 -17.60 25.29
CA SER A 1207 -35.23 -17.08 26.42
C SER A 1207 -35.72 -15.62 26.23
N SER A 1208 -35.23 -14.94 25.19
CA SER A 1208 -35.61 -13.57 24.81
C SER A 1208 -36.64 -13.51 23.67
N LEU A 1209 -37.01 -14.66 23.11
CA LEU A 1209 -38.13 -14.89 22.17
C LEU A 1209 -39.35 -15.42 22.93
#